data_AF-A0A3A9W4S9-F1
#
_entry.id   AF-A0A3A9W4S9-F1
#
_cell.length_a   1.000
_cell.length_b   1.000
_cell.length_c   1.000
_cell.angle_alpha   90.00
_cell.angle_beta   90.00
_cell.angle_gamma   90.00
#
_symmetry.space_group_name_H-M   'P 1'
#
loop_
_entity.id
_entity.type
_entity.pdbx_description
1 polymer ?
#
loop_
_entity_poly.entity_id
_entity_poly.type
_entity_poly.pdbx_seq_one_letter_code
_entity_poly.pdbx_strand_id
1 'polypeptide(L)'
;MARPYDAIRTAAVRPVSFESSVVERYRALPFPEQWTGALLALCNAGRDKPLETVPTFRMDQVVQALAPDVLVRPRPNRHRGEGSDFWLYAPEGIPDPLPDAALKGLLGAWLRDLRPEPEYRSLLSETRSGLLEHPPRWHEDVPVELLRYERPTDGGTAAPDPRQFQLTTDWLARRILDLEPYDYGAGRLRFRAMPRGPQDRGAELVSQALEFEGNRGSEWYSVVLNITLQTVPFDPLPRFHVHSHIRRYATRVSARTGRLYLPFGRRTTVLLRPRVPWLPGAPASDRFAVARLAWSPDGYEWVGGGPAGMLRNMSLTESFPDAQAILTDPAGWLRDDMRAAALYSTAMGSHEVGAGLMTDQRSKIVQWALRALPEELCQVPALVRTRLSSSTPGNPRQESSKEPAKTEQEHERAEARRTGTAFALRQLPAAPAPDELPTLEARLLWQTPQMRDTAIAALVAHLDLKGDGGAPASEEAYDGTVALEWQSPELTVRLHCRRLTRSLGHDLALPEGTRHSREAVTAAIRERRREMSAFLSEDEVSSAAPTLALVEIDRTKDFTSADHDAKFALRLGCADAGVLTQFMAVPKRAKGYNSEKNKEFRAAKAWDDGLRQLGVRVHPEHSLGERLPGGLRYAAVWMVRKNQRSRTRWAGHVPVAVRVTPDPSGAGLARVEGWDDEARAWVPYPVMLLRLTRQAEVPTGTVPVPREGDAPPARLSWWADMTEQRQATEEWLHRVRRTLRGTPTLLLAHGQNMRSHWTWLQDGNVVRDKFRDGHAPARRLDPDLRLVRVRTARNRETAQWWAVNPDGANGLAAHLWTDPTADAESARVFWSTTPKARTFKLSVAADKLAPRVNTKGKVTIDTDKAAWNPGLVEVAILGCHPDDGDSPEALALAVHQLRQAPDLPDALSLPLPLHLAGLAQEYVLPTRNDDGEDPTDAAADADPDTASAPGVETAPEPRGPAANVPAQQTRVEAGEPR
;
A
#
# COMPACT_ATOMS: atom_id res chain seq x y z
N MET A 1 -33.99 -6.75 17.93
CA MET A 1 -32.95 -6.20 17.03
C MET A 1 -32.17 -5.16 17.81
N ALA A 2 -30.83 -5.15 17.77
CA ALA A 2 -30.05 -4.07 18.36
C ALA A 2 -30.36 -2.76 17.60
N ARG A 3 -30.48 -1.63 18.31
CA ARG A 3 -30.73 -0.33 17.66
C ARG A 3 -29.60 -0.06 16.65
N PRO A 4 -29.91 0.31 15.39
CA PRO A 4 -28.89 0.69 14.43
C PRO A 4 -28.18 1.96 14.92
N TYR A 5 -26.89 2.06 14.65
CA TYR A 5 -26.11 3.26 14.97
C TYR A 5 -26.52 4.40 14.03
N ASP A 6 -26.85 5.56 14.61
CA ASP A 6 -27.27 6.74 13.84
C ASP A 6 -26.12 7.70 13.52
N ALA A 7 -24.97 7.55 14.21
CA ALA A 7 -23.80 8.39 14.03
C ALA A 7 -22.47 7.65 14.26
N ILE A 8 -21.41 8.13 13.60
CA ILE A 8 -20.03 7.74 13.86
C ILE A 8 -19.20 8.94 14.30
N ARG A 9 -18.22 8.70 15.17
CA ARG A 9 -17.19 9.67 15.49
C ARG A 9 -15.91 9.33 14.77
N THR A 10 -15.19 10.35 14.34
CA THR A 10 -13.86 10.22 13.76
C THR A 10 -12.81 10.68 14.75
N ALA A 11 -11.62 10.09 14.69
CA ALA A 11 -10.45 10.51 15.45
C ALA A 11 -9.80 11.72 14.77
N ALA A 12 -10.59 12.78 14.55
CA ALA A 12 -10.18 13.97 13.82
C ALA A 12 -10.50 15.25 14.61
N VAL A 13 -9.61 16.23 14.47
CA VAL A 13 -9.67 17.55 15.09
C VAL A 13 -9.47 18.59 14.00
N ARG A 14 -10.10 19.75 14.12
CA ARG A 14 -9.93 20.87 13.20
C ARG A 14 -9.77 22.19 13.97
N PRO A 15 -9.21 23.24 13.36
CA PRO A 15 -9.33 24.60 13.89
C PRO A 15 -10.79 24.99 14.11
N VAL A 16 -11.05 25.78 15.16
CA VAL A 16 -12.41 26.29 15.43
C VAL A 16 -12.89 27.24 14.36
N SER A 17 -11.98 27.95 13.70
CA SER A 17 -12.24 28.84 12.57
C SER A 17 -11.01 28.95 11.65
N PHE A 18 -11.17 29.57 10.50
CA PHE A 18 -10.05 29.87 9.59
C PHE A 18 -9.06 30.88 10.20
N GLU A 19 -9.53 31.77 11.08
CA GLU A 19 -8.73 32.79 11.77
C GLU A 19 -7.96 32.25 12.97
N SER A 20 -8.19 30.99 13.36
CA SER A 20 -7.49 30.35 14.47
C SER A 20 -5.98 30.37 14.23
N SER A 21 -5.25 31.03 15.12
CA SER A 21 -3.81 31.30 15.00
C SER A 21 -3.12 30.88 16.27
N VAL A 22 -2.01 30.16 16.12
CA VAL A 22 -1.12 29.78 17.22
C VAL A 22 0.30 30.02 16.72
N VAL A 23 1.00 30.94 17.35
CA VAL A 23 2.40 31.25 17.01
C VAL A 23 3.29 30.71 18.12
N GLU A 24 4.16 29.77 17.76
CA GLU A 24 5.17 29.19 18.65
C GLU A 24 6.56 29.65 18.23
N ARG A 25 7.48 29.66 19.18
CA ARG A 25 8.86 30.10 18.96
C ARG A 25 9.81 28.91 18.85
N TYR A 26 10.71 29.02 17.89
CA TYR A 26 11.69 27.99 17.58
C TYR A 26 13.09 28.58 17.42
N ARG A 27 14.08 27.74 17.67
CA ARG A 27 15.42 27.92 17.14
C ARG A 27 15.49 27.21 15.80
N ALA A 28 16.02 27.86 14.77
CA ALA A 28 16.10 27.28 13.44
C ALA A 28 17.50 27.38 12.82
N LEU A 29 17.97 26.31 12.18
CA LEU A 29 19.25 26.29 11.48
C LEU A 29 19.01 26.28 9.96
N PRO A 30 19.61 27.23 9.19
CA PRO A 30 19.42 27.29 7.75
C PRO A 30 20.03 26.08 7.04
N PHE A 31 19.68 25.88 5.76
CA PHE A 31 20.25 24.80 4.98
C PHE A 31 21.75 25.03 4.69
N PRO A 32 22.56 23.95 4.56
CA PRO A 32 24.01 24.07 4.51
C PRO A 32 24.59 24.92 3.38
N GLU A 33 23.95 24.94 2.22
CA GLU A 33 24.36 25.81 1.10
C GLU A 33 24.19 27.31 1.39
N GLN A 34 23.44 27.67 2.44
CA GLN A 34 23.26 29.05 2.88
C GLN A 34 24.32 29.48 3.90
N TRP A 35 25.15 28.56 4.38
CA TRP A 35 26.21 28.88 5.37
C TRP A 35 27.47 29.42 4.68
N THR A 36 27.99 28.69 3.70
CA THR A 36 29.20 29.04 2.96
C THR A 36 29.21 28.39 1.59
N GLY A 37 29.72 29.10 0.58
CA GLY A 37 29.92 28.56 -0.78
C GLY A 37 30.94 27.41 -0.82
N ALA A 38 31.84 27.33 0.17
CA ALA A 38 32.88 26.31 0.25
C ALA A 38 32.31 24.87 0.36
N LEU A 39 31.17 24.70 1.02
CA LEU A 39 30.51 23.39 1.15
C LEU A 39 30.02 22.86 -0.20
N LEU A 40 29.42 23.72 -1.01
CA LEU A 40 28.95 23.35 -2.33
C LEU A 40 30.14 23.14 -3.29
N ALA A 41 31.19 23.96 -3.18
CA ALA A 41 32.43 23.78 -3.92
C ALA A 41 33.09 22.44 -3.62
N LEU A 42 33.20 22.05 -2.33
CA LEU A 42 33.69 20.74 -1.90
C LEU A 42 32.86 19.61 -2.51
N CYS A 43 31.54 19.72 -2.47
CA CYS A 43 30.65 18.72 -3.06
C CYS A 43 30.83 18.60 -4.58
N ASN A 44 31.12 19.71 -5.26
CA ASN A 44 31.20 19.81 -6.72
C ASN A 44 32.61 19.60 -7.29
N ALA A 45 33.65 19.55 -6.46
CA ALA A 45 35.02 19.34 -6.92
C ALA A 45 35.14 18.03 -7.73
N GLY A 46 35.66 18.09 -8.96
CA GLY A 46 35.79 16.91 -9.81
C GLY A 46 34.47 16.27 -10.29
N ARG A 47 33.33 16.99 -10.21
CA ARG A 47 32.06 16.54 -10.79
C ARG A 47 31.81 17.19 -12.15
N ASP A 48 31.48 16.38 -13.15
CA ASP A 48 31.04 16.87 -14.47
C ASP A 48 29.70 17.60 -14.41
N LYS A 49 28.83 17.21 -13.48
CA LYS A 49 27.54 17.86 -13.21
C LYS A 49 27.51 18.41 -11.79
N PRO A 50 27.55 19.74 -11.61
CA PRO A 50 27.50 20.34 -10.30
C PRO A 50 26.16 20.08 -9.62
N LEU A 51 26.19 19.80 -8.33
CA LEU A 51 25.04 19.83 -7.45
C LEU A 51 24.64 21.28 -7.18
N GLU A 52 23.33 21.52 -7.11
CA GLU A 52 22.77 22.81 -6.69
C GLU A 52 22.66 22.95 -5.17
N THR A 53 22.65 21.82 -4.44
CA THR A 53 22.46 21.77 -2.98
C THR A 53 23.38 20.75 -2.34
N VAL A 54 23.78 21.00 -1.09
CA VAL A 54 24.61 20.07 -0.30
C VAL A 54 23.76 18.86 0.16
N PRO A 55 24.20 17.60 -0.03
CA PRO A 55 23.43 16.42 0.38
C PRO A 55 23.29 16.26 1.91
N THR A 56 22.07 16.31 2.45
CA THR A 56 21.81 16.22 3.91
C THR A 56 21.37 14.85 4.41
N PHE A 57 20.90 13.95 3.52
CA PHE A 57 20.15 12.75 3.90
C PHE A 57 20.80 11.81 4.92
N ARG A 58 22.14 11.74 4.98
CA ARG A 58 22.86 10.95 5.99
C ARG A 58 22.98 11.69 7.32
N MET A 59 23.25 12.99 7.25
CA MET A 59 23.31 13.85 8.42
C MET A 59 21.93 13.94 9.09
N ASP A 60 20.84 14.00 8.31
CA ASP A 60 19.46 13.91 8.80
C ASP A 60 19.24 12.65 9.66
N GLN A 61 19.76 11.50 9.24
CA GLN A 61 19.66 10.23 9.98
C GLN A 61 20.53 10.21 11.23
N VAL A 62 21.72 10.81 11.18
CA VAL A 62 22.59 10.94 12.36
C VAL A 62 21.96 11.86 13.41
N VAL A 63 21.37 12.98 13.00
CA VAL A 63 20.64 13.90 13.90
C VAL A 63 19.49 13.16 14.58
N GLN A 64 18.69 12.36 13.85
CA GLN A 64 17.60 11.56 14.44
C GLN A 64 18.08 10.47 15.41
N ALA A 65 19.31 9.99 15.26
CA ALA A 65 19.91 8.99 16.14
C ALA A 65 20.56 9.61 17.39
N LEU A 66 21.15 10.81 17.27
CA LEU A 66 22.00 11.39 18.31
C LEU A 66 21.38 12.61 19.02
N ALA A 67 20.48 13.34 18.36
CA ALA A 67 19.79 14.53 18.86
C ALA A 67 18.29 14.48 18.50
N PRO A 68 17.52 13.53 19.07
CA PRO A 68 16.14 13.25 18.64
C PRO A 68 15.14 14.38 18.91
N ASP A 69 15.50 15.39 19.71
CA ASP A 69 14.69 16.61 19.91
C ASP A 69 14.83 17.63 18.77
N VAL A 70 15.82 17.47 17.90
CA VAL A 70 15.99 18.32 16.72
C VAL A 70 15.12 17.80 15.58
N LEU A 71 14.17 18.63 15.15
CA LEU A 71 13.25 18.34 14.06
C LEU A 71 13.93 18.60 12.72
N VAL A 72 14.11 17.55 11.93
CA VAL A 72 14.71 17.64 10.59
C VAL A 72 13.62 17.88 9.54
N ARG A 73 13.78 18.93 8.73
CA ARG A 73 12.88 19.30 7.65
C ARG A 73 13.39 18.86 6.27
N PRO A 74 12.49 18.46 5.35
CA PRO A 74 12.85 18.35 3.95
C PRO A 74 13.11 19.73 3.34
N ARG A 75 13.91 19.75 2.27
CA ARG A 75 14.15 20.96 1.48
C ARG A 75 12.86 21.45 0.83
N PRO A 76 12.60 22.77 0.83
CA PRO A 76 11.50 23.34 0.06
C PRO A 76 11.63 23.00 -1.42
N ASN A 77 10.51 22.59 -2.01
CA ASN A 77 10.44 22.29 -3.41
C ASN A 77 10.20 23.56 -4.23
N ARG A 78 11.27 24.12 -4.80
CA ARG A 78 11.21 25.29 -5.70
C ARG A 78 10.25 25.09 -6.88
N HIS A 79 10.10 23.86 -7.39
CA HIS A 79 9.22 23.57 -8.53
C HIS A 79 7.74 23.58 -8.14
N ARG A 80 7.43 23.53 -6.83
CA ARG A 80 6.09 23.71 -6.28
C ARG A 80 5.84 25.15 -5.81
N GLY A 81 6.79 26.06 -6.05
CA GLY A 81 6.71 27.43 -5.56
C GLY A 81 6.84 27.56 -4.04
N GLU A 82 7.40 26.55 -3.36
CA GLU A 82 7.59 26.61 -1.91
C GLU A 82 8.65 27.68 -1.56
N GLY A 83 8.34 28.52 -0.56
CA GLY A 83 9.22 29.60 -0.08
C GLY A 83 10.46 29.08 0.64
N SER A 84 11.34 29.99 1.09
CA SER A 84 12.49 29.62 1.90
C SER A 84 12.07 29.06 3.26
N ASP A 85 12.74 28.00 3.70
CA ASP A 85 12.54 27.34 5.00
C ASP A 85 13.92 27.01 5.61
N PHE A 86 13.91 26.58 6.87
CA PHE A 86 15.08 26.12 7.60
C PHE A 86 15.20 24.60 7.55
N TRP A 87 16.42 24.12 7.77
CA TRP A 87 16.72 22.68 7.76
C TRP A 87 16.36 22.00 9.07
N LEU A 88 16.79 22.60 10.19
CA LEU A 88 16.59 22.05 11.52
C LEU A 88 15.77 23.02 12.36
N TYR A 89 14.88 22.48 13.18
CA TYR A 89 14.10 23.22 14.15
C TYR A 89 14.23 22.59 15.53
N ALA A 90 14.28 23.41 16.58
CA ALA A 90 14.13 22.98 17.96
C ALA A 90 13.18 23.94 18.69
N PRO A 91 12.23 23.46 19.52
CA PRO A 91 11.42 24.34 20.35
C PRO A 91 12.30 25.25 21.23
N GLU A 92 11.92 26.53 21.40
CA GLU A 92 12.74 27.52 22.13
C GLU A 92 13.09 27.08 23.56
N GLY A 93 12.21 26.32 24.22
CA GLY A 93 12.42 25.76 25.56
C GLY A 93 13.60 24.78 25.67
N ILE A 94 14.24 24.40 24.56
CA ILE A 94 15.49 23.65 24.54
C ILE A 94 16.65 24.65 24.46
N PRO A 95 17.39 24.90 25.56
CA PRO A 95 18.31 26.04 25.65
C PRO A 95 19.54 25.95 24.75
N ASP A 96 20.01 24.74 24.42
CA ASP A 96 21.10 24.50 23.48
C ASP A 96 20.92 23.12 22.79
N PRO A 97 20.14 23.04 21.69
CA PRO A 97 19.77 21.76 21.09
C PRO A 97 20.95 21.02 20.46
N LEU A 98 22.00 21.75 20.04
CA LEU A 98 23.25 21.21 19.52
C LEU A 98 24.42 22.10 19.96
N PRO A 99 25.01 21.84 21.14
CA PRO A 99 26.12 22.63 21.64
C PRO A 99 27.32 22.66 20.71
N ASP A 100 28.14 23.70 20.80
CA ASP A 100 29.29 23.94 19.92
C ASP A 100 30.18 22.70 19.71
N ALA A 101 30.52 21.97 20.77
CA ALA A 101 31.35 20.78 20.68
C ALA A 101 30.66 19.65 19.89
N ALA A 102 29.37 19.44 20.13
CA ALA A 102 28.54 18.46 19.43
C ALA A 102 28.39 18.84 17.94
N LEU A 103 28.07 20.10 17.66
CA LEU A 103 27.91 20.61 16.30
C LEU A 103 29.21 20.50 15.51
N LYS A 104 30.36 20.91 16.08
CA LYS A 104 31.68 20.76 15.46
C LYS A 104 32.03 19.30 15.18
N GLY A 105 31.71 18.39 16.10
CA GLY A 105 31.89 16.95 15.94
C GLY A 105 31.07 16.38 14.78
N LEU A 106 29.78 16.74 14.73
CA LEU A 106 28.85 16.36 13.67
C LEU A 106 29.30 16.88 12.30
N LEU A 107 29.64 18.16 12.20
CA LEU A 107 30.14 18.78 10.97
C LEU A 107 31.44 18.12 10.50
N GLY A 108 32.38 17.86 11.41
CA GLY A 108 33.63 17.17 11.09
C GLY A 108 33.43 15.75 10.54
N ALA A 109 32.47 15.00 11.11
CA ALA A 109 32.11 13.68 10.61
C ALA A 109 31.43 13.76 9.24
N TRP A 110 30.50 14.71 9.07
CA TRP A 110 29.74 14.89 7.83
C TRP A 110 30.62 15.37 6.66
N LEU A 111 31.56 16.29 6.87
CA LEU A 111 32.49 16.73 5.83
C LEU A 111 33.32 15.57 5.25
N ARG A 112 33.83 14.69 6.11
CA ARG A 112 34.56 13.48 5.68
C ARG A 112 33.68 12.51 4.90
N ASP A 113 32.39 12.47 5.22
CA ASP A 113 31.41 11.62 4.53
C ASP A 113 30.99 12.20 3.17
N LEU A 114 30.95 13.53 3.02
CA LEU A 114 30.59 14.20 1.76
C LEU A 114 31.59 13.91 0.64
N ARG A 115 32.90 13.90 0.95
CA ARG A 115 34.01 13.60 0.03
C ARG A 115 35.09 12.76 0.73
N PRO A 116 34.96 11.43 0.77
CA PRO A 116 35.93 10.58 1.46
C PRO A 116 37.26 10.41 0.70
N GLU A 117 37.35 10.85 -0.56
CA GLU A 117 38.48 10.54 -1.42
C GLU A 117 39.77 11.27 -1.00
N PRO A 118 40.95 10.60 -1.00
CA PRO A 118 42.22 11.17 -0.53
C PRO A 118 42.65 12.47 -1.22
N GLU A 119 42.32 12.62 -2.51
CA GLU A 119 42.70 13.76 -3.35
C GLU A 119 42.02 15.08 -2.91
N TYR A 120 40.87 15.01 -2.22
CA TYR A 120 40.18 16.20 -1.70
C TYR A 120 40.57 16.55 -0.27
N ARG A 121 41.56 15.89 0.34
CA ARG A 121 41.98 16.14 1.75
C ARG A 121 42.33 17.60 2.03
N SER A 122 43.04 18.26 1.11
CA SER A 122 43.39 19.68 1.27
C SER A 122 42.13 20.55 1.28
N LEU A 123 41.24 20.35 0.30
CA LEU A 123 39.99 21.09 0.17
C LEU A 123 39.03 20.83 1.35
N LEU A 124 39.01 19.60 1.88
CA LEU A 124 38.30 19.25 3.11
C LEU A 124 38.85 20.00 4.31
N SER A 125 40.16 20.09 4.46
CA SER A 125 40.81 20.80 5.56
C SER A 125 40.54 22.30 5.50
N GLU A 126 40.59 22.89 4.31
CA GLU A 126 40.26 24.29 4.06
C GLU A 126 38.77 24.57 4.37
N THR A 127 37.86 23.77 3.80
CA THR A 127 36.41 23.89 4.03
C THR A 127 36.08 23.73 5.52
N ARG A 128 36.73 22.79 6.21
CA ARG A 128 36.57 22.58 7.65
C ARG A 128 37.07 23.78 8.44
N SER A 129 38.23 24.33 8.09
CA SER A 129 38.80 25.48 8.79
C SER A 129 37.89 26.70 8.66
N GLY A 130 37.40 26.98 7.44
CA GLY A 130 36.44 28.07 7.21
C GLY A 130 35.12 27.88 7.96
N LEU A 131 34.59 26.65 8.04
CA LEU A 131 33.39 26.37 8.84
C LEU A 131 33.63 26.48 10.35
N LEU A 132 34.85 26.22 10.84
CA LEU A 132 35.16 26.36 12.26
C LEU A 132 35.42 27.81 12.66
N GLU A 133 35.95 28.62 11.75
CA GLU A 133 36.11 30.07 11.91
C GLU A 133 34.75 30.78 11.88
N HIS A 134 33.84 30.32 11.03
CA HIS A 134 32.47 30.83 10.89
C HIS A 134 31.43 29.70 11.02
N PRO A 135 31.21 29.17 12.24
CA PRO A 135 30.27 28.07 12.44
C PRO A 135 28.84 28.50 12.13
N PRO A 136 28.00 27.59 11.61
CA PRO A 136 26.60 27.89 11.35
C PRO A 136 25.89 28.21 12.66
N ARG A 137 25.08 29.27 12.66
CA ARG A 137 24.40 29.78 13.85
C ARG A 137 22.91 29.49 13.78
N TRP A 138 22.37 29.09 14.93
CA TRP A 138 20.93 29.03 15.12
C TRP A 138 20.35 30.44 15.05
N HIS A 139 19.25 30.57 14.32
CA HIS A 139 18.39 31.73 14.40
C HIS A 139 17.51 31.54 15.64
N GLU A 140 17.63 32.45 16.58
CA GLU A 140 16.84 32.48 17.81
C GLU A 140 15.47 33.13 17.57
N ASP A 141 14.50 32.82 18.43
CA ASP A 141 13.17 33.43 18.46
C ASP A 141 12.43 33.43 17.12
N VAL A 142 12.62 32.39 16.29
CA VAL A 142 11.94 32.28 14.99
C VAL A 142 10.45 32.02 15.24
N PRO A 143 9.55 32.98 14.94
CA PRO A 143 8.12 32.77 15.13
C PRO A 143 7.59 31.88 14.01
N VAL A 144 6.82 30.85 14.37
CA VAL A 144 6.19 29.93 13.44
C VAL A 144 4.68 29.89 13.70
N GLU A 145 3.91 30.27 12.68
CA GLU A 145 2.47 30.08 12.66
C GLU A 145 2.14 28.58 12.45
N LEU A 146 1.44 27.99 13.41
CA LEU A 146 1.14 26.56 13.44
C LEU A 146 -0.23 26.21 12.87
N LEU A 147 -1.21 27.11 12.90
CA LEU A 147 -2.59 26.81 12.48
C LEU A 147 -3.05 27.64 11.28
N ARG A 148 -2.83 28.95 11.31
CA ARG A 148 -3.32 29.86 10.27
C ARG A 148 -2.46 29.75 9.01
N TYR A 149 -3.07 30.01 7.86
CA TYR A 149 -2.39 30.16 6.57
C TYR A 149 -3.06 31.29 5.80
N GLU A 150 -2.38 31.81 4.77
CA GLU A 150 -2.76 33.07 4.13
C GLU A 150 -4.17 33.05 3.54
N ARG A 151 -4.50 32.01 2.77
CA ARG A 151 -5.83 31.80 2.19
C ARG A 151 -6.04 30.35 1.76
N PRO A 152 -7.29 29.85 1.69
CA PRO A 152 -7.60 28.60 1.01
C PRO A 152 -7.20 28.63 -0.48
N THR A 153 -7.08 27.45 -1.10
CA THR A 153 -6.85 27.33 -2.54
C THR A 153 -8.03 27.87 -3.34
N ASP A 154 -7.87 28.04 -4.65
CA ASP A 154 -8.95 28.46 -5.55
C ASP A 154 -10.16 27.50 -5.53
N GLY A 155 -9.96 26.26 -5.10
CA GLY A 155 -11.03 25.28 -4.87
C GLY A 155 -11.73 25.40 -3.52
N GLY A 156 -11.27 26.29 -2.63
CA GLY A 156 -11.76 26.42 -1.25
C GLY A 156 -11.16 25.38 -0.28
N THR A 157 -10.11 24.66 -0.68
CA THR A 157 -9.43 23.70 0.20
C THR A 157 -8.40 24.40 1.08
N ALA A 158 -8.22 23.94 2.32
CA ALA A 158 -7.14 24.36 3.19
C ALA A 158 -5.75 24.26 2.52
N ALA A 159 -4.91 25.27 2.71
CA ALA A 159 -3.58 25.39 2.11
C ALA A 159 -2.50 25.61 3.19
N PRO A 160 -2.32 24.65 4.13
CA PRO A 160 -1.31 24.79 5.16
C PRO A 160 0.10 24.85 4.57
N ASP A 161 0.95 25.65 5.19
CA ASP A 161 2.36 25.78 4.86
C ASP A 161 3.06 24.41 4.98
N PRO A 162 4.04 24.06 4.10
CA PRO A 162 4.73 22.77 4.16
C PRO A 162 5.34 22.42 5.52
N ARG A 163 5.73 23.41 6.32
CA ARG A 163 6.26 23.23 7.69
C ARG A 163 5.20 22.87 8.73
N GLN A 164 3.96 23.31 8.55
CA GLN A 164 2.86 23.03 9.48
C GLN A 164 2.56 21.52 9.57
N PHE A 165 2.74 20.78 8.47
CA PHE A 165 2.56 19.32 8.45
C PHE A 165 3.43 18.55 9.46
N GLN A 166 4.57 19.10 9.87
CA GLN A 166 5.45 18.48 10.86
C GLN A 166 5.43 19.25 12.18
N LEU A 167 5.65 20.57 12.14
CA LEU A 167 5.81 21.39 13.35
C LEU A 167 4.52 21.44 14.18
N THR A 168 3.36 21.60 13.55
CA THR A 168 2.07 21.61 14.26
C THR A 168 1.75 20.25 14.85
N THR A 169 2.03 19.17 14.13
CA THR A 169 1.80 17.81 14.64
C THR A 169 2.74 17.46 15.80
N ASP A 170 3.99 17.96 15.78
CA ASP A 170 4.95 17.81 16.87
C ASP A 170 4.52 18.62 18.10
N TRP A 171 4.06 19.85 17.91
CA TRP A 171 3.49 20.67 18.98
C TRP A 171 2.30 19.99 19.65
N LEU A 172 1.35 19.44 18.88
CA LEU A 172 0.25 18.64 19.44
C LEU A 172 0.74 17.41 20.19
N ALA A 173 1.80 16.76 19.69
CA ALA A 173 2.39 15.61 20.35
C ALA A 173 2.98 15.99 21.72
N ARG A 174 3.69 17.13 21.81
CA ARG A 174 4.21 17.67 23.08
C ARG A 174 3.09 17.92 24.08
N ARG A 175 2.00 18.55 23.67
CA ARG A 175 0.82 18.78 24.54
C ARG A 175 0.20 17.47 25.05
N ILE A 176 0.17 16.41 24.24
CA ILE A 176 -0.31 15.09 24.69
C ILE A 176 0.65 14.47 25.70
N LEU A 177 1.96 14.70 25.57
CA LEU A 177 2.96 14.21 26.52
C LEU A 177 2.90 14.92 27.87
N ASP A 178 2.37 16.14 27.92
CA ASP A 178 2.13 16.88 29.17
C ASP A 178 0.91 16.37 29.96
N LEU A 179 0.12 15.45 29.40
CA LEU A 179 -0.98 14.80 30.12
C LEU A 179 -0.47 13.77 31.13
N GLU A 180 -1.27 13.53 32.17
CA GLU A 180 -1.09 12.36 33.01
C GLU A 180 -1.12 11.05 32.19
N PRO A 181 -0.28 10.04 32.55
CA PRO A 181 -0.23 8.76 31.85
C PRO A 181 -1.61 8.13 31.66
N TYR A 182 -1.87 7.55 30.49
CA TYR A 182 -3.16 6.94 30.19
C TYR A 182 -3.42 5.74 31.09
N ASP A 183 -4.39 5.87 32.00
CA ASP A 183 -4.84 4.79 32.87
C ASP A 183 -5.84 3.89 32.13
N TYR A 184 -5.49 2.61 31.97
CA TYR A 184 -6.34 1.59 31.35
C TYR A 184 -6.95 0.62 32.38
N GLY A 185 -6.92 0.96 33.67
CA GLY A 185 -7.49 0.19 34.78
C GLY A 185 -6.56 -0.91 35.31
N ALA A 186 -5.86 -1.63 34.42
CA ALA A 186 -4.88 -2.65 34.80
C ALA A 186 -3.43 -2.12 34.83
N GLY A 187 -3.23 -0.82 34.58
CA GLY A 187 -1.94 -0.16 34.56
C GLY A 187 -2.01 1.19 33.87
N ARG A 188 -0.83 1.77 33.59
CA ARG A 188 -0.71 3.10 32.94
C ARG A 188 0.22 3.07 31.75
N LEU A 189 -0.11 3.79 30.68
CA LEU A 189 0.77 3.99 29.53
C LEU A 189 1.44 5.36 29.61
N ARG A 190 2.78 5.35 29.57
CA ARG A 190 3.62 6.54 29.44
C ARG A 190 4.14 6.59 28.01
N PHE A 191 3.81 7.66 27.32
CA PHE A 191 4.23 7.85 25.94
C PHE A 191 5.54 8.63 25.87
N ARG A 192 6.31 8.38 24.80
CA ARG A 192 7.46 9.17 24.41
C ARG A 192 7.37 9.48 22.93
N ALA A 193 7.77 10.68 22.53
CA ALA A 193 7.83 11.05 21.13
C ALA A 193 8.98 10.35 20.41
N MET A 194 8.81 10.16 19.10
CA MET A 194 9.87 9.73 18.19
C MET A 194 10.26 10.87 17.26
N PRO A 195 11.54 10.95 16.84
CA PRO A 195 11.96 11.77 15.74
C PRO A 195 11.35 11.23 14.45
N ARG A 196 11.11 12.15 13.52
CA ARG A 196 10.44 11.86 12.25
C ARG A 196 11.36 12.35 11.15
N GLY A 197 11.62 11.46 10.19
CA GLY A 197 12.41 11.76 9.01
C GLY A 197 11.81 12.89 8.16
N PRO A 198 12.60 13.54 7.30
CA PRO A 198 12.11 14.49 6.31
C PRO A 198 10.97 13.93 5.42
N GLN A 199 10.90 12.61 5.30
CA GLN A 199 9.90 11.88 4.51
C GLN A 199 8.77 11.29 5.35
N ASP A 200 8.90 11.30 6.68
CA ASP A 200 7.88 10.76 7.57
C ASP A 200 6.78 11.80 7.78
N ARG A 201 5.53 11.35 7.65
CA ARG A 201 4.37 12.23 7.85
C ARG A 201 4.04 12.36 9.33
N GLY A 202 3.83 13.59 9.78
CA GLY A 202 3.31 13.92 11.11
C GLY A 202 4.18 13.45 12.28
N ALA A 203 3.61 13.48 13.49
CA ALA A 203 4.26 13.05 14.73
C ALA A 203 3.89 11.61 15.14
N GLU A 204 4.72 11.00 15.99
CA GLU A 204 4.52 9.66 16.52
C GLU A 204 4.91 9.58 18.00
N LEU A 205 4.01 9.03 18.82
CA LEU A 205 4.19 8.77 20.24
C LEU A 205 4.11 7.26 20.48
N VAL A 206 5.03 6.71 21.26
CA VAL A 206 5.12 5.27 21.55
C VAL A 206 5.12 5.06 23.06
N SER A 207 4.26 4.17 23.55
CA SER A 207 4.24 3.79 24.96
C SER A 207 5.48 2.97 25.34
N GLN A 208 5.71 2.81 26.65
CA GLN A 208 6.63 1.78 27.11
C GLN A 208 6.25 0.40 26.54
N ALA A 209 7.24 -0.48 26.39
CA ALA A 209 7.03 -1.86 25.99
C ALA A 209 6.26 -2.63 27.06
N LEU A 210 5.28 -3.41 26.62
CA LEU A 210 4.43 -4.27 27.42
C LEU A 210 4.75 -5.72 27.13
N GLU A 211 4.79 -6.53 28.18
CA GLU A 211 5.04 -7.95 28.09
C GLU A 211 3.76 -8.76 27.86
N PHE A 212 3.83 -9.70 26.93
CA PHE A 212 2.79 -10.68 26.67
C PHE A 212 3.40 -12.08 26.73
N GLU A 213 2.94 -12.87 27.70
CA GLU A 213 3.30 -14.28 27.81
C GLU A 213 2.44 -15.12 26.87
N GLY A 214 3.01 -15.49 25.73
CA GLY A 214 2.39 -16.31 24.72
C GLY A 214 2.79 -17.79 24.81
N ASN A 215 2.29 -18.62 23.90
CA ASN A 215 2.62 -20.06 23.88
C ASN A 215 4.06 -20.31 23.41
N ARG A 216 4.68 -19.34 22.73
CA ARG A 216 6.04 -19.42 22.20
C ARG A 216 7.06 -18.66 23.06
N GLY A 217 6.65 -18.22 24.25
CA GLY A 217 7.43 -17.42 25.20
C GLY A 217 6.98 -15.95 25.23
N SER A 218 7.76 -15.13 25.92
CA SER A 218 7.49 -13.71 26.09
C SER A 218 7.67 -12.95 24.78
N GLU A 219 6.63 -12.21 24.39
CA GLU A 219 6.64 -11.29 23.25
C GLU A 219 6.25 -9.89 23.70
N TRP A 220 6.75 -8.87 22.99
CA TRP A 220 6.67 -7.49 23.45
C TRP A 220 6.02 -6.57 22.43
N TYR A 221 5.25 -5.60 22.94
CA TYR A 221 4.53 -4.65 22.11
C TYR A 221 4.32 -3.30 22.81
N SER A 222 4.05 -2.24 22.04
CA SER A 222 3.66 -0.92 22.54
C SER A 222 2.40 -0.42 21.85
N VAL A 223 1.68 0.46 22.54
CA VAL A 223 0.63 1.28 21.93
C VAL A 223 1.27 2.50 21.29
N VAL A 224 0.82 2.85 20.09
CA VAL A 224 1.37 3.98 19.33
C VAL A 224 0.25 4.93 18.94
N LEU A 225 0.50 6.23 19.09
CA LEU A 225 -0.31 7.31 18.54
C LEU A 225 0.43 7.99 17.40
N ASN A 226 -0.25 8.21 16.29
CA ASN A 226 0.22 9.05 15.20
C ASN A 226 -0.69 10.24 15.02
N ILE A 227 -0.09 11.41 14.81
CA ILE A 227 -0.81 12.66 14.57
C ILE A 227 -0.41 13.13 13.19
N THR A 228 -1.36 13.23 12.26
CA THR A 228 -1.09 13.69 10.89
C THR A 228 -1.97 14.89 10.55
N LEU A 229 -1.41 15.84 9.79
CA LEU A 229 -2.17 16.94 9.20
C LEU A 229 -2.64 16.52 7.80
N GLN A 230 -3.94 16.63 7.55
CA GLN A 230 -4.58 16.32 6.28
C GLN A 230 -5.45 17.50 5.82
N THR A 231 -5.68 17.58 4.52
CA THR A 231 -6.68 18.48 3.94
C THR A 231 -7.80 17.67 3.29
N VAL A 232 -8.96 18.29 3.15
CA VAL A 232 -10.15 17.69 2.54
C VAL A 232 -10.60 18.62 1.40
N PRO A 233 -10.93 18.10 0.20
CA PRO A 233 -11.36 18.95 -0.91
C PRO A 233 -12.50 19.86 -0.52
N PHE A 234 -12.39 21.13 -0.89
CA PHE A 234 -13.42 22.14 -0.69
C PHE A 234 -13.74 22.46 0.78
N ASP A 235 -12.97 21.92 1.72
CA ASP A 235 -13.02 22.26 3.14
C ASP A 235 -11.92 23.28 3.43
N PRO A 236 -12.27 24.51 3.85
CA PRO A 236 -11.30 25.55 4.11
C PRO A 236 -10.61 25.38 5.45
N LEU A 237 -10.82 24.26 6.18
CA LEU A 237 -10.14 23.95 7.43
C LEU A 237 -9.35 22.63 7.31
N PRO A 238 -8.07 22.59 7.75
CA PRO A 238 -7.32 21.35 7.77
C PRO A 238 -7.78 20.44 8.91
N ARG A 239 -7.44 19.16 8.83
CA ARG A 239 -7.80 18.14 9.82
C ARG A 239 -6.56 17.47 10.40
N PHE A 240 -6.49 17.40 11.73
CA PHE A 240 -5.51 16.61 12.45
C PHE A 240 -6.12 15.24 12.76
N HIS A 241 -5.55 14.18 12.20
CA HIS A 241 -5.99 12.82 12.48
C HIS A 241 -5.13 12.19 13.57
N VAL A 242 -5.78 11.58 14.57
CA VAL A 242 -5.13 10.82 15.64
C VAL A 242 -5.36 9.33 15.38
N HIS A 243 -4.29 8.60 15.11
CA HIS A 243 -4.34 7.17 14.81
C HIS A 243 -3.70 6.37 15.93
N SER A 244 -4.42 5.40 16.46
CA SER A 244 -3.92 4.43 17.45
C SER A 244 -3.65 3.07 16.80
N HIS A 245 -2.52 2.44 17.13
CA HIS A 245 -2.20 1.08 16.69
C HIS A 245 -1.24 0.36 17.64
N ILE A 246 -0.97 -0.91 17.35
CA ILE A 246 0.00 -1.75 18.07
C ILE A 246 1.31 -1.79 17.27
N ARG A 247 2.42 -1.53 17.96
CA ARG A 247 3.78 -1.78 17.47
C ARG A 247 4.34 -3.00 18.17
N ARG A 248 4.96 -3.89 17.40
CA ARG A 248 5.52 -5.16 17.85
C ARG A 248 7.04 -5.12 17.81
N TYR A 249 7.69 -5.86 18.70
CA TYR A 249 9.15 -5.93 18.76
C TYR A 249 9.65 -7.33 18.46
N ALA A 250 10.77 -7.39 17.74
CA ALA A 250 11.36 -8.66 17.33
C ALA A 250 12.38 -9.11 18.39
N THR A 251 12.01 -10.12 19.19
CA THR A 251 12.81 -10.63 20.31
C THR A 251 13.28 -12.06 20.10
N ARG A 252 12.75 -12.74 19.09
CA ARG A 252 13.02 -14.17 18.87
C ARG A 252 14.32 -14.39 18.12
N VAL A 253 15.30 -14.99 18.80
CA VAL A 253 16.57 -15.39 18.21
C VAL A 253 16.49 -16.79 17.57
N SER A 254 17.19 -16.98 16.46
CA SER A 254 17.28 -18.27 15.78
C SER A 254 18.19 -19.22 16.55
N ALA A 255 17.71 -20.43 16.86
CA ALA A 255 18.51 -21.46 17.52
C ALA A 255 19.78 -21.86 16.75
N ARG A 256 19.78 -21.69 15.42
CA ARG A 256 20.95 -22.01 14.56
C ARG A 256 22.05 -20.95 14.65
N THR A 257 21.65 -19.68 14.70
CA THR A 257 22.59 -18.55 14.57
C THR A 257 22.81 -17.78 15.86
N GLY A 258 22.00 -18.04 16.90
CA GLY A 258 21.99 -17.28 18.15
C GLY A 258 21.56 -15.83 17.97
N ARG A 259 20.94 -15.46 16.84
CA ARG A 259 20.67 -14.06 16.46
C ARG A 259 19.25 -13.87 15.96
N LEU A 260 18.75 -12.65 16.11
CA LEU A 260 17.54 -12.17 15.46
C LEU A 260 17.71 -12.21 13.93
N TYR A 261 16.70 -12.73 13.22
CA TYR A 261 16.71 -12.76 11.77
C TYR A 261 16.35 -11.39 11.19
N LEU A 262 17.21 -10.86 10.31
CA LEU A 262 16.91 -9.67 9.52
C LEU A 262 16.66 -10.05 8.06
N PRO A 263 15.56 -9.58 7.45
CA PRO A 263 15.25 -9.90 6.06
C PRO A 263 16.25 -9.26 5.10
N PHE A 264 16.70 -10.04 4.10
CA PHE A 264 17.70 -9.59 3.13
C PHE A 264 17.25 -8.34 2.37
N GLY A 265 18.18 -7.40 2.17
CA GLY A 265 17.93 -6.18 1.39
C GLY A 265 16.94 -5.20 2.02
N ARG A 266 16.46 -5.47 3.23
CA ARG A 266 15.57 -4.58 4.00
C ARG A 266 16.35 -3.96 5.16
N ARG A 267 15.94 -2.74 5.52
CA ARG A 267 16.44 -2.03 6.70
C ARG A 267 15.44 -2.20 7.84
N THR A 268 15.92 -2.69 8.97
CA THR A 268 15.16 -2.87 10.21
C THR A 268 15.31 -1.63 11.06
N THR A 269 14.20 -1.03 11.48
CA THR A 269 14.26 0.12 12.40
C THR A 269 14.49 -0.36 13.82
N VAL A 270 15.37 0.31 14.56
CA VAL A 270 15.64 0.10 15.98
C VAL A 270 15.38 1.40 16.72
N LEU A 271 14.55 1.34 17.76
CA LEU A 271 14.37 2.46 18.68
C LEU A 271 15.47 2.40 19.72
N LEU A 272 16.08 3.53 20.05
CA LEU A 272 17.17 3.63 21.01
C LEU A 272 16.78 4.61 22.12
N ARG A 273 17.20 4.31 23.35
CA ARG A 273 17.09 5.22 24.48
C ARG A 273 18.45 5.32 25.17
N PRO A 274 19.19 6.43 24.96
CA PRO A 274 20.43 6.67 25.71
C PRO A 274 20.16 6.77 27.21
N ARG A 275 21.15 6.39 28.03
CA ARG A 275 21.12 6.69 29.48
C ARG A 275 21.60 8.11 29.76
N VAL A 276 22.52 8.58 28.93
CA VAL A 276 23.08 9.93 28.93
C VAL A 276 23.09 10.46 27.49
N PRO A 277 22.96 11.77 27.26
CA PRO A 277 23.03 12.36 25.93
C PRO A 277 24.22 11.82 25.13
N TRP A 278 23.97 11.30 23.93
CA TRP A 278 25.02 10.73 23.07
C TRP A 278 26.10 11.77 22.75
N LEU A 279 25.68 13.00 22.51
CA LEU A 279 26.53 14.11 22.15
C LEU A 279 27.04 14.83 23.42
N PRO A 280 28.33 15.19 23.48
CA PRO A 280 28.88 15.92 24.61
C PRO A 280 28.16 17.26 24.84
N GLY A 281 27.69 17.47 26.07
CA GLY A 281 26.99 18.70 26.49
C GLY A 281 25.56 18.84 26.01
N ALA A 282 25.05 17.94 25.14
CA ALA A 282 23.67 18.01 24.67
C ALA A 282 22.68 17.75 25.83
N PRO A 283 21.46 18.31 25.77
CA PRO A 283 20.46 18.08 26.80
C PRO A 283 19.98 16.62 26.81
N ALA A 284 19.49 16.17 27.98
CA ALA A 284 18.81 14.89 28.08
C ALA A 284 17.50 14.93 27.28
N SER A 285 17.27 13.87 26.50
CA SER A 285 16.05 13.73 25.71
C SER A 285 15.13 12.70 26.32
N ASP A 286 13.84 13.05 26.39
CA ASP A 286 12.77 12.10 26.69
C ASP A 286 12.23 11.39 25.43
N ARG A 287 12.71 11.76 24.23
CA ARG A 287 12.34 11.12 22.96
C ARG A 287 13.15 9.85 22.74
N PHE A 288 12.57 8.90 22.03
CA PHE A 288 13.35 7.80 21.47
C PHE A 288 14.26 8.32 20.37
N ALA A 289 15.45 7.77 20.21
CA ALA A 289 16.26 7.92 19.01
C ALA A 289 15.92 6.82 18.00
N VAL A 290 16.16 7.08 16.71
CA VAL A 290 15.89 6.12 15.63
C VAL A 290 17.17 5.80 14.88
N ALA A 291 17.47 4.50 14.77
CA ALA A 291 18.53 3.98 13.93
C ALA A 291 18.03 2.81 13.08
N ARG A 292 18.77 2.44 12.03
CA ARG A 292 18.36 1.37 11.10
C ARG A 292 19.47 0.33 10.95
N LEU A 293 19.17 -0.95 11.11
CA LEU A 293 20.08 -2.08 10.85
C LEU A 293 19.82 -2.68 9.47
N ALA A 294 20.86 -3.14 8.79
CA ALA A 294 20.74 -4.05 7.66
C ALA A 294 21.80 -5.15 7.74
N TRP A 295 21.52 -6.23 7.03
CA TRP A 295 22.50 -7.27 6.79
C TRP A 295 23.30 -6.99 5.52
N SER A 296 24.61 -7.12 5.61
CA SER A 296 25.59 -7.08 4.52
C SER A 296 26.42 -8.37 4.50
N PRO A 297 27.15 -8.67 3.41
CA PRO A 297 28.07 -9.81 3.37
C PRO A 297 29.13 -9.78 4.49
N ASP A 298 29.54 -8.59 4.91
CA ASP A 298 30.56 -8.36 5.96
C ASP A 298 29.98 -8.42 7.38
N GLY A 299 28.65 -8.55 7.54
CA GLY A 299 28.00 -8.69 8.83
C GLY A 299 26.69 -7.91 8.98
N TYR A 300 26.39 -7.48 10.20
CA TYR A 300 25.21 -6.65 10.50
C TYR A 300 25.66 -5.23 10.81
N GLU A 301 25.05 -4.26 10.12
CA GLU A 301 25.49 -2.88 10.18
C GLU A 301 24.32 -1.89 10.31
N TRP A 302 24.52 -0.83 11.11
CA TRP A 302 23.71 0.39 11.04
C TRP A 302 23.74 1.01 9.63
N VAL A 303 22.65 1.60 9.13
CA VAL A 303 22.54 2.10 7.75
C VAL A 303 22.25 3.60 7.72
N GLY A 304 22.79 4.30 6.72
CA GLY A 304 22.51 5.71 6.44
C GLY A 304 23.04 6.70 7.48
N GLY A 305 23.72 6.19 8.50
CA GLY A 305 24.71 6.83 9.37
C GLY A 305 25.85 5.87 9.72
N GLY A 306 25.65 4.56 9.51
CA GLY A 306 26.69 3.53 9.41
C GLY A 306 27.41 3.20 10.72
N PRO A 307 27.78 1.94 10.99
CA PRO A 307 29.00 1.62 11.71
C PRO A 307 30.21 1.76 10.76
N ALA A 308 30.08 2.41 9.60
CA ALA A 308 31.13 2.50 8.58
C ALA A 308 31.48 3.94 8.14
N GLY A 309 31.09 5.00 8.88
CA GLY A 309 31.41 6.37 8.42
C GLY A 309 31.32 7.51 9.43
N MET A 310 30.13 7.88 9.90
CA MET A 310 29.98 9.04 10.81
C MET A 310 29.94 8.65 12.29
N LEU A 311 29.08 7.69 12.66
CA LEU A 311 28.86 7.34 14.08
C LEU A 311 30.10 6.74 14.78
N ARG A 312 30.99 6.04 14.06
CA ARG A 312 32.25 5.50 14.62
C ARG A 312 33.33 6.55 14.87
N ASN A 313 33.31 7.64 14.10
CA ASN A 313 34.37 8.66 14.08
C ASN A 313 34.00 9.91 14.89
N MET A 314 32.94 9.81 15.68
CA MET A 314 32.47 10.85 16.59
C MET A 314 32.84 10.50 18.02
N SER A 315 33.27 11.50 18.78
CA SER A 315 33.42 11.41 20.22
C SER A 315 32.03 11.49 20.85
N LEU A 316 31.50 10.34 21.29
CA LEU A 316 30.24 10.24 22.01
C LEU A 316 30.50 10.17 23.52
N THR A 317 29.54 10.63 24.31
CA THR A 317 29.59 10.56 25.79
C THR A 317 29.61 9.10 26.28
N GLU A 318 28.84 8.24 25.63
CA GLU A 318 28.86 6.79 25.84
C GLU A 318 28.99 6.06 24.49
N SER A 319 29.53 4.84 24.49
CA SER A 319 29.69 4.05 23.27
C SER A 319 28.33 3.73 22.63
N PHE A 320 28.21 3.96 21.33
CA PHE A 320 26.99 3.64 20.59
C PHE A 320 26.68 2.13 20.67
N PRO A 321 25.40 1.70 20.73
CA PRO A 321 25.06 0.30 20.95
C PRO A 321 25.59 -0.60 19.83
N ASP A 322 26.24 -1.69 20.24
CA ASP A 322 26.72 -2.70 19.31
C ASP A 322 25.55 -3.44 18.65
N ALA A 323 25.58 -3.51 17.33
CA ALA A 323 24.56 -4.18 16.53
C ALA A 323 24.50 -5.67 16.85
N GLN A 324 25.65 -6.33 17.07
CA GLN A 324 25.66 -7.77 17.39
C GLN A 324 25.01 -8.03 18.75
N ALA A 325 25.36 -7.25 19.78
CA ALA A 325 24.77 -7.37 21.11
C ALA A 325 23.23 -7.29 21.10
N ILE A 326 22.66 -6.35 20.34
CA ILE A 326 21.20 -6.22 20.20
C ILE A 326 20.60 -7.43 19.48
N LEU A 327 21.29 -7.96 18.46
CA LEU A 327 20.77 -9.10 17.70
C LEU A 327 20.89 -10.43 18.46
N THR A 328 21.87 -10.57 19.35
CA THR A 328 22.06 -11.80 20.14
C THR A 328 21.20 -11.85 21.39
N ASP A 329 20.91 -10.70 22.01
CA ASP A 329 20.03 -10.60 23.18
C ASP A 329 19.01 -9.45 23.03
N PRO A 330 18.16 -9.47 21.98
CA PRO A 330 17.16 -8.41 21.79
C PRO A 330 16.19 -8.32 22.98
N ALA A 331 16.06 -9.43 23.72
CA ALA A 331 15.28 -9.48 24.94
C ALA A 331 15.86 -8.54 26.02
N GLY A 332 17.10 -8.79 26.44
CA GLY A 332 17.76 -8.00 27.47
C GLY A 332 17.81 -6.50 27.16
N TRP A 333 17.92 -6.11 25.89
CA TRP A 333 17.92 -4.71 25.48
C TRP A 333 16.56 -3.99 25.57
N LEU A 334 15.44 -4.71 25.48
CA LEU A 334 14.11 -4.10 25.62
C LEU A 334 13.64 -4.00 27.07
N ARG A 335 14.05 -4.93 27.94
CA ARG A 335 13.66 -4.92 29.37
C ARG A 335 14.14 -3.65 30.06
N ASP A 336 13.58 -3.37 31.25
CA ASP A 336 14.13 -2.42 32.23
C ASP A 336 14.61 -1.11 31.59
N ASP A 337 13.69 -0.39 30.93
CA ASP A 337 13.82 0.93 30.27
C ASP A 337 13.85 1.00 28.74
N MET A 338 13.78 -0.13 28.02
CA MET A 338 13.71 -0.14 26.55
C MET A 338 14.91 0.56 25.90
N ARG A 339 16.13 0.20 26.34
CA ARG A 339 17.39 0.79 25.83
C ARG A 339 17.54 0.64 24.32
N ALA A 340 17.17 -0.52 23.78
CA ALA A 340 17.05 -0.72 22.35
C ALA A 340 15.90 -1.67 22.00
N ALA A 341 15.21 -1.39 20.89
CA ALA A 341 14.03 -2.12 20.47
C ALA A 341 14.01 -2.35 18.95
N ALA A 342 14.29 -3.57 18.50
CA ALA A 342 14.18 -3.92 17.07
C ALA A 342 12.69 -4.05 16.68
N LEU A 343 12.25 -3.27 15.68
CA LEU A 343 10.87 -3.32 15.22
C LEU A 343 10.61 -4.60 14.44
N TYR A 344 9.53 -5.28 14.77
CA TYR A 344 9.07 -6.46 14.05
C TYR A 344 8.51 -6.09 12.67
N SER A 345 8.82 -6.94 11.69
CA SER A 345 8.14 -6.98 10.39
C SER A 345 7.70 -8.41 10.08
N THR A 346 6.66 -8.59 9.27
CA THR A 346 6.16 -9.93 8.90
C THR A 346 7.21 -10.78 8.16
N ALA A 347 8.16 -10.13 7.50
CA ALA A 347 9.32 -10.79 6.89
C ALA A 347 10.25 -11.45 7.92
N MET A 348 10.11 -11.16 9.22
CA MET A 348 10.89 -11.77 10.31
C MET A 348 10.27 -13.05 10.90
N GLY A 349 9.13 -13.49 10.37
CA GLY A 349 8.37 -14.64 10.89
C GLY A 349 7.07 -14.21 11.57
N SER A 350 6.47 -15.06 12.39
CA SER A 350 5.21 -14.79 13.08
C SER A 350 5.41 -14.17 14.48
N HIS A 351 4.38 -13.45 14.95
CA HIS A 351 4.31 -12.82 16.27
C HIS A 351 2.90 -13.05 16.85
N GLU A 352 2.79 -13.53 18.08
CA GLU A 352 1.55 -13.91 18.78
C GLU A 352 0.66 -12.73 19.19
N VAL A 353 1.23 -11.56 19.54
CA VAL A 353 0.43 -10.34 19.80
C VAL A 353 -0.36 -9.94 18.55
N GLY A 354 -1.69 -9.89 18.61
CA GLY A 354 -2.56 -9.51 17.50
C GLY A 354 -2.46 -8.03 17.10
N ALA A 355 -2.66 -7.72 15.81
CA ALA A 355 -2.50 -6.36 15.27
C ALA A 355 -3.70 -5.46 15.59
N GLY A 356 -3.47 -4.15 15.68
CA GLY A 356 -4.52 -3.12 15.81
C GLY A 356 -5.25 -3.11 17.17
N LEU A 357 -6.17 -2.16 17.35
CA LEU A 357 -7.01 -1.98 18.55
C LEU A 357 -8.49 -1.98 18.15
N MET A 358 -9.37 -2.64 18.91
CA MET A 358 -10.81 -2.61 18.64
C MET A 358 -11.43 -1.25 18.93
N THR A 359 -12.63 -1.00 18.38
CA THR A 359 -13.30 0.30 18.38
C THR A 359 -13.45 0.94 19.76
N ASP A 360 -13.86 0.17 20.77
CA ASP A 360 -14.07 0.71 22.11
C ASP A 360 -12.76 1.15 22.76
N GLN A 361 -11.76 0.26 22.78
CA GLN A 361 -10.43 0.54 23.32
C GLN A 361 -9.77 1.72 22.59
N ARG A 362 -9.85 1.76 21.25
CA ARG A 362 -9.39 2.88 20.44
C ARG A 362 -10.07 4.19 20.85
N SER A 363 -11.39 4.19 21.00
CA SER A 363 -12.14 5.40 21.34
C SER A 363 -11.70 6.01 22.67
N LYS A 364 -11.40 5.17 23.67
CA LYS A 364 -10.94 5.60 25.01
C LYS A 364 -9.55 6.22 24.95
N ILE A 365 -8.61 5.58 24.26
CA ILE A 365 -7.25 6.09 24.08
C ILE A 365 -7.26 7.43 23.32
N VAL A 366 -8.03 7.51 22.24
CA VAL A 366 -8.16 8.76 21.47
C VAL A 366 -8.81 9.85 22.32
N GLN A 367 -9.88 9.55 23.06
CA GLN A 367 -10.51 10.54 23.95
C GLN A 367 -9.57 11.07 25.03
N TRP A 368 -8.68 10.23 25.57
CA TRP A 368 -7.63 10.68 26.48
C TRP A 368 -6.68 11.66 25.78
N ALA A 369 -6.16 11.32 24.60
CA ALA A 369 -5.26 12.19 23.85
C ALA A 369 -5.91 13.54 23.48
N LEU A 370 -7.21 13.54 23.17
CA LEU A 370 -7.97 14.75 22.83
C LEU A 370 -8.22 15.69 24.03
N ARG A 371 -7.82 15.32 25.26
CA ARG A 371 -7.81 16.26 26.40
C ARG A 371 -6.70 17.31 26.31
N ALA A 372 -5.69 17.07 25.47
CA ALA A 372 -4.59 18.00 25.25
C ALA A 372 -4.92 19.16 24.30
N LEU A 373 -6.13 19.16 23.71
CA LEU A 373 -6.52 20.19 22.75
C LEU A 373 -6.56 21.57 23.40
N PRO A 374 -5.92 22.58 22.78
CA PRO A 374 -6.09 23.96 23.17
C PRO A 374 -7.40 24.53 22.59
N GLU A 375 -7.74 25.75 22.97
CA GLU A 375 -9.03 26.38 22.65
C GLU A 375 -9.24 26.67 21.15
N GLU A 376 -8.15 26.80 20.40
CA GLU A 376 -8.17 27.05 18.96
C GLU A 376 -8.52 25.81 18.14
N LEU A 377 -8.58 24.63 18.77
CA LEU A 377 -8.88 23.36 18.13
C LEU A 377 -10.13 22.72 18.75
N CYS A 378 -10.97 22.13 17.90
CA CYS A 378 -12.13 21.37 18.32
C CYS A 378 -12.21 20.01 17.62
N GLN A 379 -12.90 19.06 18.25
CA GLN A 379 -13.18 17.78 17.62
C GLN A 379 -14.09 17.98 16.41
N VAL A 380 -13.83 17.25 15.33
CA VAL A 380 -14.75 17.22 14.19
C VAL A 380 -16.10 16.66 14.64
N PRO A 381 -17.23 17.27 14.24
CA PRO A 381 -18.56 16.78 14.57
C PRO A 381 -18.77 15.30 14.20
N ALA A 382 -19.66 14.62 14.93
CA ALA A 382 -20.04 13.26 14.59
C ALA A 382 -20.75 13.25 13.22
N LEU A 383 -20.35 12.32 12.35
CA LEU A 383 -20.98 12.13 11.06
C LEU A 383 -22.29 11.37 11.24
N VAL A 384 -23.32 11.77 10.50
CA VAL A 384 -24.67 11.18 10.59
C VAL A 384 -24.96 10.35 9.36
N ARG A 385 -25.80 9.31 9.49
CA ARG A 385 -26.16 8.48 8.33
C ARG A 385 -26.95 9.30 7.30
N THR A 386 -26.71 9.04 6.01
CA THR A 386 -27.61 9.54 4.95
C THR A 386 -29.03 9.05 5.18
N ARG A 387 -30.02 9.89 4.83
CA ARG A 387 -31.44 9.56 4.86
C ARG A 387 -32.04 9.37 3.47
N LEU A 388 -31.23 9.45 2.40
CA LEU A 388 -31.72 9.37 1.02
C LEU A 388 -32.25 7.99 0.64
N SER A 389 -31.51 6.93 1.00
CA SER A 389 -31.88 5.53 0.73
C SER A 389 -31.11 4.58 1.64
N SER A 390 -31.40 3.28 1.54
CA SER A 390 -30.64 2.23 2.21
C SER A 390 -29.18 2.20 1.77
N SER A 391 -28.30 1.80 2.70
CA SER A 391 -26.88 1.56 2.40
C SER A 391 -26.66 0.39 1.44
N THR A 392 -27.60 -0.55 1.34
CA THR A 392 -27.50 -1.74 0.48
C THR A 392 -27.96 -1.44 -0.95
N PRO A 393 -27.37 -2.10 -1.97
CA PRO A 393 -27.86 -2.03 -3.34
C PRO A 393 -29.29 -2.62 -3.46
N GLY A 394 -29.94 -2.40 -4.60
CA GLY A 394 -31.27 -2.91 -4.92
C GLY A 394 -31.34 -4.42 -5.07
N ASN A 395 -30.21 -5.06 -5.40
CA ASN A 395 -30.05 -6.51 -5.53
C ASN A 395 -29.10 -7.09 -4.46
N PRO A 396 -29.35 -6.88 -3.15
CA PRO A 396 -28.40 -7.30 -2.11
C PRO A 396 -28.31 -8.82 -2.02
N ARG A 397 -27.15 -9.33 -1.60
CA ARG A 397 -26.98 -10.75 -1.32
C ARG A 397 -27.96 -11.22 -0.24
N GLN A 398 -28.83 -12.16 -0.58
CA GLN A 398 -29.71 -12.81 0.38
C GLN A 398 -28.98 -13.97 1.08
N GLU A 399 -29.20 -14.10 2.40
CA GLU A 399 -28.66 -15.18 3.21
C GLU A 399 -29.74 -15.81 4.08
N SER A 400 -29.98 -17.11 3.88
CA SER A 400 -30.76 -17.95 4.77
C SER A 400 -29.83 -18.85 5.59
N SER A 401 -30.04 -18.88 6.91
CA SER A 401 -29.37 -19.83 7.80
C SER A 401 -30.13 -21.15 7.96
N LYS A 402 -31.28 -21.30 7.31
CA LYS A 402 -32.16 -22.46 7.42
C LYS A 402 -32.17 -23.23 6.09
N GLU A 403 -31.94 -24.54 6.18
CA GLU A 403 -32.34 -25.46 5.11
C GLU A 403 -33.88 -25.55 5.11
N PRO A 404 -34.59 -25.59 3.96
CA PRO A 404 -34.10 -25.79 2.57
C PRO A 404 -33.72 -24.49 1.82
N ALA A 405 -34.07 -23.32 2.35
CA ALA A 405 -33.87 -22.03 1.68
C ALA A 405 -32.40 -21.70 1.38
N LYS A 406 -31.45 -22.25 2.15
CA LYS A 406 -30.01 -22.11 1.85
C LYS A 406 -29.61 -22.86 0.58
N THR A 407 -30.18 -24.03 0.33
CA THR A 407 -29.91 -24.82 -0.88
C THR A 407 -30.50 -24.12 -2.11
N GLU A 408 -31.71 -23.60 -2.00
CA GLU A 408 -32.37 -22.81 -3.05
C GLU A 408 -31.57 -21.55 -3.43
N GLN A 409 -31.08 -20.79 -2.44
CA GLN A 409 -30.23 -19.63 -2.68
C GLN A 409 -28.89 -19.97 -3.36
N GLU A 410 -28.30 -21.13 -3.09
CA GLU A 410 -27.07 -21.53 -3.78
C GLU A 410 -27.35 -21.94 -5.24
N HIS A 411 -28.51 -22.54 -5.51
CA HIS A 411 -28.99 -22.81 -6.87
C HIS A 411 -29.17 -21.49 -7.65
N GLU A 412 -29.88 -20.50 -7.08
CA GLU A 412 -30.05 -19.17 -7.68
C GLU A 412 -28.70 -18.49 -7.95
N ARG A 413 -27.71 -18.64 -7.05
CA ARG A 413 -26.36 -18.09 -7.26
C ARG A 413 -25.59 -18.82 -8.37
N ALA A 414 -25.75 -20.14 -8.47
CA ALA A 414 -25.16 -20.90 -9.57
C ALA A 414 -25.77 -20.48 -10.91
N GLU A 415 -27.09 -20.30 -10.96
CA GLU A 415 -27.81 -19.76 -12.12
C GLU A 415 -27.31 -18.36 -12.48
N ALA A 416 -27.26 -17.43 -11.53
CA ALA A 416 -26.74 -16.08 -11.77
C ALA A 416 -25.29 -16.08 -12.32
N ARG A 417 -24.43 -17.00 -11.85
CA ARG A 417 -23.08 -17.19 -12.39
C ARG A 417 -23.10 -17.71 -13.82
N ARG A 418 -23.97 -18.67 -14.15
CA ARG A 418 -24.14 -19.18 -15.51
C ARG A 418 -24.67 -18.09 -16.45
N THR A 419 -25.74 -17.38 -16.06
CA THR A 419 -26.30 -16.25 -16.83
C THR A 419 -25.27 -15.15 -17.04
N GLY A 420 -24.54 -14.75 -15.99
CA GLY A 420 -23.48 -13.75 -16.09
C GLY A 420 -22.33 -14.19 -16.99
N THR A 421 -21.98 -15.48 -16.96
CA THR A 421 -20.96 -16.07 -17.85
C THR A 421 -21.43 -16.04 -19.31
N ALA A 422 -22.64 -16.51 -19.57
CA ALA A 422 -23.23 -16.48 -20.91
C ALA A 422 -23.29 -15.04 -21.46
N PHE A 423 -23.70 -14.08 -20.64
CA PHE A 423 -23.73 -12.67 -21.00
C PHE A 423 -22.33 -12.14 -21.36
N ALA A 424 -21.33 -12.39 -20.52
CA ALA A 424 -19.96 -11.92 -20.75
C ALA A 424 -19.34 -12.51 -22.03
N LEU A 425 -19.56 -13.81 -22.28
CA LEU A 425 -19.07 -14.49 -23.49
C LEU A 425 -19.67 -13.91 -24.76
N ARG A 426 -20.96 -13.52 -24.74
CA ARG A 426 -21.62 -12.85 -25.87
C ARG A 426 -21.08 -11.45 -26.15
N GLN A 427 -20.33 -10.84 -25.24
CA GLN A 427 -19.65 -9.55 -25.47
C GLN A 427 -18.28 -9.71 -26.14
N LEU A 428 -17.81 -10.94 -26.37
CA LEU A 428 -16.51 -11.21 -26.99
C LEU A 428 -16.58 -11.12 -28.53
N PRO A 429 -15.47 -10.82 -29.23
CA PRO A 429 -15.47 -10.64 -30.68
C PRO A 429 -15.90 -11.86 -31.51
N ALA A 430 -15.88 -13.07 -30.93
CA ALA A 430 -16.31 -14.32 -31.55
C ALA A 430 -17.58 -14.87 -30.86
N ALA A 431 -18.54 -13.99 -30.56
CA ALA A 431 -19.80 -14.38 -29.94
C ALA A 431 -20.57 -15.36 -30.84
N PRO A 432 -21.25 -16.36 -30.25
CA PRO A 432 -22.10 -17.28 -31.00
C PRO A 432 -23.28 -16.52 -31.62
N ALA A 433 -23.95 -17.14 -32.60
CA ALA A 433 -25.20 -16.62 -33.12
C ALA A 433 -26.23 -16.45 -31.98
N PRO A 434 -27.24 -15.55 -32.12
CA PRO A 434 -28.23 -15.33 -31.06
C PRO A 434 -28.93 -16.61 -30.57
N ASP A 435 -29.18 -17.55 -31.47
CA ASP A 435 -29.88 -18.81 -31.21
C ASP A 435 -28.95 -19.95 -30.71
N GLU A 436 -27.64 -19.71 -30.68
CA GLU A 436 -26.65 -20.66 -30.19
C GLU A 436 -26.26 -20.36 -28.74
N LEU A 437 -26.01 -21.42 -27.97
CA LEU A 437 -25.49 -21.31 -26.60
C LEU A 437 -24.02 -20.89 -26.63
N PRO A 438 -23.60 -19.89 -25.82
CA PRO A 438 -22.19 -19.56 -25.68
C PRO A 438 -21.46 -20.71 -25.00
N THR A 439 -20.21 -20.92 -25.40
CA THR A 439 -19.35 -21.96 -24.83
C THR A 439 -18.30 -21.33 -23.92
N LEU A 440 -18.29 -21.72 -22.65
CA LEU A 440 -17.19 -21.47 -21.74
C LEU A 440 -16.09 -22.53 -22.00
N GLU A 441 -15.09 -22.15 -22.78
CA GLU A 441 -13.88 -22.95 -22.98
C GLU A 441 -12.87 -22.67 -21.86
N ALA A 442 -12.64 -23.66 -21.01
CA ALA A 442 -11.70 -23.60 -19.89
C ALA A 442 -10.66 -24.74 -19.95
N ARG A 443 -9.49 -24.51 -19.37
CA ARG A 443 -8.42 -25.51 -19.23
C ARG A 443 -8.07 -25.74 -17.78
N LEU A 444 -7.82 -27.01 -17.42
CA LEU A 444 -7.26 -27.40 -16.13
C LEU A 444 -5.88 -28.00 -16.37
N LEU A 445 -4.85 -27.24 -16.02
CA LEU A 445 -3.44 -27.63 -16.17
C LEU A 445 -2.95 -28.17 -14.83
N TRP A 446 -2.93 -29.49 -14.69
CA TRP A 446 -2.78 -30.15 -13.39
C TRP A 446 -1.44 -30.89 -13.26
N GLN A 447 -0.94 -31.02 -12.04
CA GLN A 447 0.26 -31.78 -11.69
C GLN A 447 -0.09 -33.02 -10.85
N THR A 448 -1.11 -32.92 -9.98
CA THR A 448 -1.55 -34.02 -9.12
C THR A 448 -2.99 -34.45 -9.43
N PRO A 449 -3.29 -35.76 -9.51
CA PRO A 449 -4.65 -36.25 -9.75
C PRO A 449 -5.64 -35.76 -8.68
N GLN A 450 -5.19 -35.68 -7.43
CA GLN A 450 -6.02 -35.19 -6.33
C GLN A 450 -6.51 -33.76 -6.55
N MET A 451 -5.65 -32.87 -7.04
CA MET A 451 -6.03 -31.48 -7.31
C MET A 451 -6.83 -31.38 -8.62
N ARG A 452 -6.56 -32.23 -9.62
CA ARG A 452 -7.40 -32.38 -10.81
C ARG A 452 -8.86 -32.63 -10.41
N ASP A 453 -9.10 -33.68 -9.63
CA ASP A 453 -10.47 -34.10 -9.25
C ASP A 453 -11.15 -33.04 -8.37
N THR A 454 -10.38 -32.45 -7.44
CA THR A 454 -10.87 -31.38 -6.57
C THR A 454 -11.29 -30.14 -7.38
N ALA A 455 -10.53 -29.78 -8.42
CA ALA A 455 -10.84 -28.63 -9.27
C ALA A 455 -12.03 -28.87 -10.19
N ILE A 456 -12.18 -30.09 -10.74
CA ILE A 456 -13.35 -30.50 -11.52
C ILE A 456 -14.61 -30.44 -10.63
N ALA A 457 -14.57 -31.09 -9.46
CA ALA A 457 -15.69 -31.09 -8.52
C ALA A 457 -16.07 -29.68 -8.07
N ALA A 458 -15.08 -28.81 -7.85
CA ALA A 458 -15.33 -27.41 -7.53
C ALA A 458 -16.03 -26.66 -8.66
N LEU A 459 -15.66 -26.86 -9.93
CA LEU A 459 -16.34 -26.24 -11.08
C LEU A 459 -17.80 -26.71 -11.19
N VAL A 460 -18.00 -28.03 -11.11
CA VAL A 460 -19.33 -28.65 -11.17
C VAL A 460 -20.24 -28.08 -10.08
N ALA A 461 -19.77 -28.02 -8.84
CA ALA A 461 -20.53 -27.44 -7.73
C ALA A 461 -20.72 -25.92 -7.88
N HIS A 462 -19.72 -25.20 -8.38
CA HIS A 462 -19.76 -23.75 -8.52
C HIS A 462 -20.76 -23.27 -9.58
N LEU A 463 -20.98 -24.06 -10.64
CA LEU A 463 -21.94 -23.74 -11.69
C LEU A 463 -23.19 -24.62 -11.66
N ASP A 464 -23.35 -25.47 -10.63
CA ASP A 464 -24.42 -26.48 -10.50
C ASP A 464 -24.63 -27.32 -11.78
N LEU A 465 -23.54 -27.83 -12.35
CA LEU A 465 -23.55 -28.65 -13.57
C LEU A 465 -24.09 -30.06 -13.28
N LYS A 466 -24.83 -30.65 -14.23
CA LYS A 466 -25.45 -31.98 -14.07
C LYS A 466 -24.65 -33.05 -14.82
N GLY A 467 -24.44 -34.20 -14.17
CA GLY A 467 -23.65 -35.31 -14.72
C GLY A 467 -22.14 -35.16 -14.49
N ASP A 468 -21.37 -36.12 -15.01
CA ASP A 468 -19.90 -36.17 -14.89
C ASP A 468 -19.16 -35.51 -16.05
N GLY A 469 -19.90 -34.99 -17.04
CA GLY A 469 -19.35 -34.32 -18.22
C GLY A 469 -18.69 -35.26 -19.22
N GLY A 470 -19.00 -36.56 -19.17
CA GLY A 470 -18.35 -37.57 -20.03
C GLY A 470 -16.97 -37.98 -19.52
N ALA A 471 -16.76 -37.94 -18.20
CA ALA A 471 -15.50 -38.34 -17.59
C ALA A 471 -15.10 -39.78 -17.98
N PRO A 472 -13.83 -40.04 -18.32
CA PRO A 472 -13.38 -41.36 -18.70
C PRO A 472 -13.45 -42.34 -17.52
N ALA A 473 -13.74 -43.60 -17.81
CA ALA A 473 -13.86 -44.65 -16.80
C ALA A 473 -12.51 -45.05 -16.15
N SER A 474 -11.38 -44.72 -16.78
CA SER A 474 -10.03 -45.06 -16.33
C SER A 474 -9.22 -43.79 -16.08
N GLU A 475 -8.37 -43.83 -15.05
CA GLU A 475 -7.53 -42.70 -14.66
C GLU A 475 -6.38 -42.46 -15.66
N GLU A 476 -5.90 -43.52 -16.30
CA GLU A 476 -4.83 -43.48 -17.31
C GLU A 476 -5.22 -42.65 -18.54
N ALA A 477 -6.52 -42.48 -18.81
CA ALA A 477 -6.99 -41.62 -19.89
C ALA A 477 -6.55 -40.16 -19.71
N TYR A 478 -6.34 -39.71 -18.48
CA TYR A 478 -5.86 -38.36 -18.18
C TYR A 478 -4.36 -38.16 -18.43
N ASP A 479 -3.60 -39.19 -18.80
CA ASP A 479 -2.22 -38.99 -19.27
C ASP A 479 -2.17 -38.22 -20.60
N GLY A 480 -3.27 -38.22 -21.37
CA GLY A 480 -3.53 -37.31 -22.50
C GLY A 480 -4.39 -36.11 -22.13
N THR A 481 -4.82 -35.33 -23.12
CA THR A 481 -5.83 -34.28 -22.92
C THR A 481 -7.22 -34.91 -22.89
N VAL A 482 -7.99 -34.63 -21.82
CA VAL A 482 -9.39 -35.07 -21.66
C VAL A 482 -10.31 -33.87 -21.71
N ALA A 483 -11.30 -33.88 -22.60
CA ALA A 483 -12.35 -32.86 -22.66
C ALA A 483 -13.59 -33.33 -21.92
N LEU A 484 -14.03 -32.54 -20.94
CA LEU A 484 -15.31 -32.73 -20.24
C LEU A 484 -16.30 -31.67 -20.72
N GLU A 485 -17.55 -32.07 -21.00
CA GLU A 485 -18.57 -31.17 -21.52
C GLU A 485 -19.87 -31.27 -20.73
N TRP A 486 -20.40 -30.12 -20.31
CA TRP A 486 -21.71 -30.00 -19.69
C TRP A 486 -22.56 -28.98 -20.45
N GLN A 487 -23.84 -29.27 -20.59
CA GLN A 487 -24.81 -28.33 -21.17
C GLN A 487 -25.79 -27.88 -20.10
N SER A 488 -25.96 -26.56 -19.99
CA SER A 488 -26.98 -25.91 -19.15
C SER A 488 -27.93 -25.10 -20.05
N PRO A 489 -29.08 -24.64 -19.54
CA PRO A 489 -29.98 -23.78 -20.31
C PRO A 489 -29.32 -22.49 -20.81
N GLU A 490 -28.32 -21.96 -20.09
CA GLU A 490 -27.70 -20.66 -20.37
C GLU A 490 -26.41 -20.77 -21.19
N LEU A 491 -25.62 -21.83 -21.02
CA LEU A 491 -24.34 -22.04 -21.72
C LEU A 491 -23.90 -23.51 -21.83
N THR A 492 -22.93 -23.78 -22.70
CA THR A 492 -22.13 -25.00 -22.72
C THR A 492 -20.81 -24.78 -22.00
N VAL A 493 -20.40 -25.67 -21.11
CA VAL A 493 -19.11 -25.63 -20.41
C VAL A 493 -18.23 -26.74 -20.94
N ARG A 494 -17.04 -26.40 -21.44
CA ARG A 494 -16.01 -27.35 -21.86
C ARG A 494 -14.74 -27.16 -21.04
N LEU A 495 -14.30 -28.22 -20.38
CA LEU A 495 -13.10 -28.23 -19.57
C LEU A 495 -12.08 -29.21 -20.17
N HIS A 496 -10.97 -28.68 -20.66
CA HIS A 496 -9.84 -29.47 -21.14
C HIS A 496 -8.86 -29.73 -20.01
N CYS A 497 -8.85 -30.95 -19.50
CA CYS A 497 -7.95 -31.41 -18.47
C CYS A 497 -6.66 -31.93 -19.10
N ARG A 498 -5.54 -31.26 -18.83
CA ARG A 498 -4.23 -31.65 -19.36
C ARG A 498 -3.17 -31.63 -18.28
N ARG A 499 -2.36 -32.70 -18.24
CA ARG A 499 -1.24 -32.79 -17.31
C ARG A 499 -0.15 -31.78 -17.67
N LEU A 500 0.27 -30.97 -16.71
CA LEU A 500 1.36 -30.00 -16.86
C LEU A 500 2.70 -30.74 -16.83
N THR A 501 3.23 -31.06 -18.02
CA THR A 501 4.49 -31.78 -18.19
C THR A 501 5.68 -30.82 -18.29
N ARG A 502 6.89 -31.34 -18.57
CA ARG A 502 8.14 -30.57 -18.75
C ARG A 502 8.54 -29.70 -17.55
N SER A 503 8.07 -30.05 -16.35
CA SER A 503 8.32 -29.30 -15.11
C SER A 503 7.93 -27.81 -15.19
N LEU A 504 6.96 -27.46 -16.05
CA LEU A 504 6.53 -26.07 -16.26
C LEU A 504 6.03 -25.40 -14.97
N GLY A 505 5.41 -26.17 -14.07
CA GLY A 505 4.93 -25.73 -12.76
C GLY A 505 6.00 -25.63 -11.66
N HIS A 506 7.25 -26.01 -11.94
CA HIS A 506 8.36 -26.02 -10.99
C HIS A 506 9.32 -24.83 -11.23
N ASP A 507 10.46 -24.82 -10.52
CA ASP A 507 11.53 -23.83 -10.61
C ASP A 507 11.82 -23.36 -12.05
N LEU A 508 12.02 -22.04 -12.20
CA LEU A 508 12.68 -21.47 -13.37
C LEU A 508 14.12 -21.99 -13.45
N ALA A 509 14.59 -22.29 -14.66
CA ALA A 509 15.96 -22.71 -14.91
C ALA A 509 16.91 -21.53 -14.69
N LEU A 510 17.44 -21.40 -13.47
CA LEU A 510 18.45 -20.42 -13.10
C LEU A 510 19.73 -21.14 -12.67
N PRO A 511 20.92 -20.59 -13.00
CA PRO A 511 22.18 -21.17 -12.59
C PRO A 511 22.34 -21.15 -11.08
N GLU A 512 22.99 -22.17 -10.51
CA GLU A 512 23.22 -22.28 -9.06
C GLU A 512 23.95 -21.06 -8.50
N GLY A 513 23.48 -20.54 -7.37
CA GLY A 513 24.06 -19.38 -6.69
C GLY A 513 23.03 -18.55 -5.93
N THR A 514 23.49 -17.70 -5.01
CA THR A 514 22.59 -16.90 -4.15
C THR A 514 22.10 -15.60 -4.79
N ARG A 515 22.70 -15.17 -5.91
CA ARG A 515 22.36 -13.90 -6.58
C ARG A 515 22.41 -14.04 -8.10
N HIS A 516 21.25 -14.04 -8.73
CA HIS A 516 21.14 -14.06 -10.19
C HIS A 516 21.20 -12.63 -10.76
N SER A 517 21.74 -12.46 -11.98
CA SER A 517 21.75 -11.17 -12.69
C SER A 517 20.35 -10.83 -13.22
N ARG A 518 20.11 -9.57 -13.62
CA ARG A 518 18.82 -9.17 -14.21
C ARG A 518 18.62 -9.90 -15.54
N GLU A 519 19.69 -10.09 -16.29
CA GLU A 519 19.74 -10.72 -17.60
C GLU A 519 19.39 -12.21 -17.48
N ALA A 520 19.93 -12.91 -16.48
CA ALA A 520 19.64 -14.32 -16.23
C ALA A 520 18.16 -14.55 -15.87
N VAL A 521 17.62 -13.76 -14.93
CA VAL A 521 16.18 -13.84 -14.56
C VAL A 521 15.29 -13.50 -15.75
N THR A 522 15.66 -12.51 -16.54
CA THR A 522 14.90 -12.14 -17.75
C THR A 522 14.92 -13.26 -18.80
N ALA A 523 16.07 -13.91 -19.01
CA ALA A 523 16.21 -15.02 -19.95
C ALA A 523 15.37 -16.22 -19.51
N ALA A 524 15.45 -16.62 -18.24
CA ALA A 524 14.67 -17.73 -17.69
C ALA A 524 13.15 -17.50 -17.80
N ILE A 525 12.68 -16.26 -17.54
CA ILE A 525 11.27 -15.89 -17.73
C ILE A 525 10.87 -15.99 -19.21
N ARG A 526 11.72 -15.51 -20.13
CA ARG A 526 11.44 -15.57 -21.58
C ARG A 526 11.39 -17.00 -22.10
N GLU A 527 12.28 -17.86 -21.63
CA GLU A 527 12.31 -19.27 -21.98
C GLU A 527 11.04 -19.98 -21.49
N ARG A 528 10.74 -19.90 -20.18
CA ARG A 528 9.52 -20.50 -19.62
C ARG A 528 8.24 -19.96 -20.26
N ARG A 529 8.18 -18.68 -20.63
CA ARG A 529 7.08 -18.09 -21.40
C ARG A 529 6.89 -18.79 -22.74
N ARG A 530 7.97 -19.01 -23.50
CA ARG A 530 7.93 -19.69 -24.81
C ARG A 530 7.54 -21.16 -24.67
N GLU A 531 8.11 -21.87 -23.70
CA GLU A 531 7.77 -23.28 -23.43
C GLU A 531 6.29 -23.44 -23.11
N MET A 532 5.74 -22.55 -22.27
CA MET A 532 4.34 -22.58 -21.89
C MET A 532 3.41 -22.26 -23.07
N SER A 533 3.75 -21.27 -23.89
CA SER A 533 2.99 -20.97 -25.10
C SER A 533 3.00 -22.14 -26.08
N ALA A 534 4.17 -22.77 -26.31
CA ALA A 534 4.29 -23.93 -27.19
C ALA A 534 3.50 -25.13 -26.66
N PHE A 535 3.57 -25.39 -25.35
CA PHE A 535 2.80 -26.43 -24.69
C PHE A 535 1.29 -26.27 -24.95
N LEU A 536 0.74 -25.05 -24.84
CA LEU A 536 -0.67 -24.79 -25.12
C LEU A 536 -1.03 -24.91 -26.60
N SER A 537 -0.13 -24.57 -27.52
CA SER A 537 -0.36 -24.72 -28.96
C SER A 537 -0.40 -26.18 -29.43
N GLU A 538 0.21 -27.10 -28.69
CA GLU A 538 0.15 -28.55 -28.97
C GLU A 538 -1.23 -29.16 -28.68
N ASP A 539 -2.13 -28.45 -27.96
CA ASP A 539 -3.41 -28.99 -27.49
C ASP A 539 -4.49 -29.10 -28.58
N GLU A 540 -4.22 -28.61 -29.81
CA GLU A 540 -5.19 -28.41 -30.91
C GLU A 540 -6.46 -27.59 -30.57
N VAL A 541 -6.68 -27.25 -29.28
CA VAL A 541 -7.74 -26.36 -28.79
C VAL A 541 -7.36 -24.92 -29.08
N SER A 542 -7.74 -24.43 -30.26
CA SER A 542 -7.62 -23.02 -30.64
C SER A 542 -8.98 -22.33 -30.53
N SER A 543 -9.02 -21.22 -29.79
CA SER A 543 -10.19 -20.34 -29.72
C SER A 543 -9.79 -18.95 -30.18
N ALA A 544 -10.62 -18.33 -31.02
CA ALA A 544 -10.46 -16.94 -31.41
C ALA A 544 -10.80 -15.96 -30.27
N ALA A 545 -11.53 -16.42 -29.24
CA ALA A 545 -11.91 -15.66 -28.07
C ALA A 545 -10.96 -15.96 -26.88
N PRO A 546 -10.76 -14.99 -25.96
CA PRO A 546 -10.07 -15.26 -24.70
C PRO A 546 -10.67 -16.44 -23.94
N THR A 547 -9.81 -17.31 -23.42
CA THR A 547 -10.20 -18.48 -22.61
C THR A 547 -9.57 -18.41 -21.22
N LEU A 548 -9.96 -19.31 -20.33
CA LEU A 548 -9.46 -19.38 -18.95
C LEU A 548 -8.67 -20.67 -18.71
N ALA A 549 -7.55 -20.59 -18.00
CA ALA A 549 -6.82 -21.73 -17.48
C ALA A 549 -6.66 -21.64 -15.96
N LEU A 550 -6.95 -22.76 -15.31
CA LEU A 550 -6.61 -23.00 -13.92
C LEU A 550 -5.34 -23.85 -13.87
N VAL A 551 -4.26 -23.29 -13.32
CA VAL A 551 -2.90 -23.86 -13.38
C VAL A 551 -2.45 -24.29 -11.99
N GLU A 552 -2.19 -25.58 -11.81
CA GLU A 552 -1.55 -26.11 -10.60
C GLU A 552 -0.04 -25.84 -10.64
N ILE A 553 0.48 -25.15 -9.61
CA ILE A 553 1.88 -24.73 -9.50
C ILE A 553 2.45 -25.08 -8.12
N ASP A 554 3.77 -25.19 -8.00
CA ASP A 554 4.44 -25.35 -6.71
C ASP A 554 4.11 -24.24 -5.71
N ARG A 555 4.15 -24.59 -4.43
CA ARG A 555 3.95 -23.60 -3.36
C ARG A 555 5.15 -22.66 -3.34
N THR A 556 4.94 -21.39 -2.99
CA THR A 556 6.01 -20.37 -2.92
C THR A 556 7.24 -20.80 -2.11
N LYS A 557 7.03 -21.62 -1.05
CA LYS A 557 8.11 -22.15 -0.20
C LYS A 557 8.83 -23.38 -0.76
N ASP A 558 8.27 -24.03 -1.78
CA ASP A 558 8.86 -25.21 -2.40
C ASP A 558 9.80 -24.83 -3.57
N PHE A 559 9.71 -23.60 -4.10
CA PHE A 559 10.72 -23.09 -5.04
C PHE A 559 12.08 -22.87 -4.35
N THR A 560 13.17 -23.06 -5.09
CA THR A 560 14.54 -22.89 -4.55
C THR A 560 14.77 -21.49 -3.98
N SER A 561 14.23 -20.46 -4.62
CA SER A 561 14.20 -19.10 -4.08
C SER A 561 13.06 -18.29 -4.71
N ALA A 562 12.80 -17.09 -4.19
CA ALA A 562 11.83 -16.18 -4.80
C ALA A 562 12.17 -15.84 -6.27
N ASP A 563 13.43 -15.91 -6.70
CA ASP A 563 13.79 -15.69 -8.11
C ASP A 563 13.38 -16.87 -9.02
N HIS A 564 13.18 -18.08 -8.46
CA HIS A 564 12.83 -19.30 -9.20
C HIS A 564 11.31 -19.49 -9.42
N ASP A 565 10.44 -18.73 -8.76
CA ASP A 565 8.99 -18.90 -8.91
C ASP A 565 8.52 -18.56 -10.34
N ALA A 566 7.98 -19.57 -11.03
CA ALA A 566 7.59 -19.54 -12.43
C ALA A 566 6.22 -18.90 -12.72
N LYS A 567 5.43 -18.53 -11.68
CA LYS A 567 4.04 -18.06 -11.82
C LYS A 567 3.89 -16.93 -12.84
N PHE A 568 4.79 -15.95 -12.82
CA PHE A 568 4.73 -14.82 -13.74
C PHE A 568 5.04 -15.24 -15.19
N ALA A 569 6.04 -16.11 -15.40
CA ALA A 569 6.39 -16.60 -16.74
C ALA A 569 5.26 -17.44 -17.34
N LEU A 570 4.62 -18.28 -16.53
CA LEU A 570 3.44 -19.07 -16.94
C LEU A 570 2.27 -18.17 -17.35
N ARG A 571 1.99 -17.11 -16.58
CA ARG A 571 0.96 -16.13 -16.93
C ARG A 571 1.23 -15.45 -18.26
N LEU A 572 2.48 -15.07 -18.54
CA LEU A 572 2.86 -14.47 -19.83
C LEU A 572 2.70 -15.48 -20.98
N GLY A 573 3.17 -16.72 -20.81
CA GLY A 573 3.08 -17.74 -21.86
C GLY A 573 1.65 -18.16 -22.16
N CYS A 574 0.78 -18.24 -21.14
CA CYS A 574 -0.65 -18.44 -21.35
C CYS A 574 -1.29 -17.25 -22.08
N ALA A 575 -0.90 -16.02 -21.73
CA ALA A 575 -1.44 -14.83 -22.38
C ALA A 575 -1.05 -14.73 -23.87
N ASP A 576 0.15 -15.19 -24.24
CA ASP A 576 0.57 -15.32 -25.65
C ASP A 576 -0.34 -16.27 -26.43
N ALA A 577 -0.84 -17.31 -25.78
CA ALA A 577 -1.81 -18.26 -26.33
C ALA A 577 -3.28 -17.79 -26.20
N GLY A 578 -3.54 -16.55 -25.76
CA GLY A 578 -4.90 -16.03 -25.58
C GLY A 578 -5.63 -16.58 -24.35
N VAL A 579 -4.89 -17.09 -23.36
CA VAL A 579 -5.43 -17.77 -22.18
C VAL A 579 -5.15 -16.96 -20.90
N LEU A 580 -6.22 -16.60 -20.18
CA LEU A 580 -6.16 -15.98 -18.86
C LEU A 580 -5.84 -17.04 -17.80
N THR A 581 -5.21 -16.65 -16.69
CA THR A 581 -4.68 -17.62 -15.71
C THR A 581 -5.08 -17.33 -14.28
N GLN A 582 -5.59 -18.38 -13.65
CA GLN A 582 -5.61 -18.53 -12.21
C GLN A 582 -4.71 -19.66 -11.74
N PHE A 583 -4.17 -19.52 -10.54
CA PHE A 583 -3.16 -20.46 -10.02
C PHE A 583 -3.65 -21.13 -8.74
N MET A 584 -3.46 -22.43 -8.65
CA MET A 584 -3.64 -23.20 -7.42
C MET A 584 -2.30 -23.79 -7.01
N ALA A 585 -1.97 -23.69 -5.73
CA ALA A 585 -0.75 -24.30 -5.24
C ALA A 585 -0.97 -25.78 -4.93
N VAL A 586 0.00 -26.64 -5.27
CA VAL A 586 -0.04 -28.08 -4.94
C VAL A 586 -0.37 -28.27 -3.44
N PRO A 587 -1.46 -29.00 -3.09
CA PRO A 587 -1.81 -29.28 -1.71
C PRO A 587 -0.70 -30.06 -1.00
N LYS A 588 -0.37 -29.69 0.25
CA LYS A 588 0.69 -30.37 1.00
C LYS A 588 0.48 -30.29 2.50
N ARG A 589 0.78 -31.38 3.18
CA ARG A 589 0.85 -31.49 4.64
C ARG A 589 2.29 -31.36 5.12
N ALA A 590 2.56 -30.34 5.93
CA ALA A 590 3.84 -30.09 6.57
C ALA A 590 3.64 -29.65 8.04
N LYS A 591 4.70 -29.62 8.86
CA LYS A 591 4.61 -29.21 10.27
C LYS A 591 4.07 -27.78 10.38
N GLY A 592 2.90 -27.61 11.01
CA GLY A 592 2.24 -26.31 11.15
C GLY A 592 1.53 -25.79 9.88
N TYR A 593 1.47 -26.58 8.81
CA TYR A 593 0.84 -26.22 7.54
C TYR A 593 0.06 -27.40 6.97
N ASN A 594 -1.24 -27.25 6.79
CA ASN A 594 -2.05 -28.27 6.11
C ASN A 594 -3.02 -27.59 5.15
N SER A 595 -2.63 -27.50 3.87
CA SER A 595 -3.51 -27.00 2.81
C SER A 595 -4.43 -28.06 2.20
N GLU A 596 -4.32 -29.33 2.61
CA GLU A 596 -5.23 -30.37 2.16
C GLU A 596 -6.63 -30.17 2.74
N LYS A 597 -6.73 -29.50 3.90
CA LYS A 597 -8.02 -29.22 4.57
C LYS A 597 -8.85 -28.10 3.92
N ASN A 598 -8.24 -27.30 3.03
CA ASN A 598 -8.90 -26.16 2.41
C ASN A 598 -8.74 -26.14 0.88
N LYS A 599 -8.36 -27.28 0.28
CA LYS A 599 -8.16 -27.40 -1.18
C LYS A 599 -9.45 -27.17 -1.96
N GLU A 600 -10.59 -27.65 -1.46
CA GLU A 600 -11.91 -27.48 -2.09
C GLU A 600 -12.30 -26.00 -2.11
N PHE A 601 -12.14 -25.32 -0.97
CA PHE A 601 -12.39 -23.89 -0.85
C PHE A 601 -11.50 -23.07 -1.80
N ARG A 602 -10.20 -23.41 -1.89
CA ARG A 602 -9.25 -22.74 -2.78
C ARG A 602 -9.60 -22.94 -4.25
N ALA A 603 -9.98 -24.15 -4.65
CA ALA A 603 -10.40 -24.43 -6.02
C ALA A 603 -11.68 -23.66 -6.39
N ALA A 604 -12.69 -23.66 -5.53
CA ALA A 604 -13.91 -22.89 -5.74
C ALA A 604 -13.64 -21.39 -5.89
N LYS A 605 -12.72 -20.85 -5.08
CA LYS A 605 -12.31 -19.45 -5.17
C LYS A 605 -11.47 -19.13 -6.41
N ALA A 606 -10.62 -20.05 -6.85
CA ALA A 606 -9.87 -19.86 -8.09
C ALA A 606 -10.79 -19.84 -9.32
N TRP A 607 -11.89 -20.61 -9.32
CA TRP A 607 -12.92 -20.49 -10.36
C TRP A 607 -13.69 -19.16 -10.30
N ASP A 608 -14.09 -18.73 -9.11
CA ASP A 608 -14.75 -17.43 -8.86
C ASP A 608 -13.92 -16.24 -9.38
N ASP A 609 -12.61 -16.29 -9.11
CA ASP A 609 -11.64 -15.29 -9.59
C ASP A 609 -11.30 -15.45 -11.07
N GLY A 610 -11.32 -16.68 -11.60
CA GLY A 610 -11.16 -16.93 -13.04
C GLY A 610 -12.30 -16.38 -13.87
N LEU A 611 -13.55 -16.59 -13.43
CA LEU A 611 -14.75 -16.02 -14.06
C LEU A 611 -14.72 -14.49 -14.03
N ARG A 612 -14.17 -13.87 -12.96
CA ARG A 612 -13.92 -12.41 -12.93
C ARG A 612 -13.13 -11.92 -14.11
N GLN A 613 -12.05 -12.64 -14.44
CA GLN A 613 -11.11 -12.21 -15.47
C GLN A 613 -11.76 -12.25 -16.85
N LEU A 614 -12.75 -13.13 -17.02
CA LEU A 614 -13.64 -13.15 -18.20
C LEU A 614 -14.67 -12.02 -18.21
N GLY A 615 -14.73 -11.19 -17.17
CA GLY A 615 -15.68 -10.08 -17.02
C GLY A 615 -16.97 -10.48 -16.30
N VAL A 616 -17.06 -11.68 -15.71
CA VAL A 616 -18.25 -12.16 -15.01
C VAL A 616 -18.29 -11.56 -13.60
N ARG A 617 -19.18 -10.59 -13.39
CA ARG A 617 -19.47 -9.99 -12.08
C ARG A 617 -20.92 -9.59 -11.97
N VAL A 618 -21.46 -9.69 -10.76
CA VAL A 618 -22.80 -9.16 -10.46
C VAL A 618 -22.67 -7.69 -10.09
N HIS A 619 -23.21 -6.83 -10.95
CA HIS A 619 -23.26 -5.38 -10.74
C HIS A 619 -24.20 -5.03 -9.57
N PRO A 620 -23.74 -4.24 -8.58
CA PRO A 620 -24.61 -3.68 -7.55
C PRO A 620 -25.56 -2.64 -8.16
N GLU A 621 -26.84 -2.96 -8.23
CA GLU A 621 -27.86 -2.03 -8.75
C GLU A 621 -28.14 -0.94 -7.72
N HIS A 622 -28.16 0.32 -8.16
CA HIS A 622 -28.40 1.42 -7.23
C HIS A 622 -29.89 1.49 -6.83
N SER A 623 -30.16 1.83 -5.57
CA SER A 623 -31.54 1.97 -5.06
C SER A 623 -32.16 3.37 -5.25
N LEU A 624 -31.55 4.23 -6.08
CA LEU A 624 -31.75 5.68 -6.03
C LEU A 624 -32.85 6.22 -6.97
N GLY A 625 -33.37 5.40 -7.88
CA GLY A 625 -34.37 5.80 -8.88
C GLY A 625 -33.88 6.98 -9.75
N GLU A 626 -34.79 7.90 -10.06
CA GLU A 626 -34.54 9.10 -10.89
C GLU A 626 -33.58 10.14 -10.29
N ARG A 627 -33.03 9.88 -9.09
CA ARG A 627 -32.00 10.77 -8.48
C ARG A 627 -30.64 10.64 -9.14
N LEU A 628 -30.48 9.69 -10.06
CA LEU A 628 -29.32 9.53 -10.92
C LEU A 628 -29.78 9.52 -12.38
N PRO A 629 -28.93 10.00 -13.31
CA PRO A 629 -29.25 9.94 -14.74
C PRO A 629 -29.54 8.50 -15.20
N GLY A 630 -30.60 8.34 -16.00
CA GLY A 630 -30.90 7.05 -16.64
C GLY A 630 -29.73 6.55 -17.50
N GLY A 631 -29.46 5.25 -17.44
CA GLY A 631 -28.37 4.62 -18.20
C GLY A 631 -26.96 4.99 -17.72
N LEU A 632 -26.82 5.45 -16.47
CA LEU A 632 -25.52 5.78 -15.88
C LEU A 632 -24.54 4.61 -15.97
N ARG A 633 -23.41 4.83 -16.64
CA ARG A 633 -22.28 3.90 -16.66
C ARG A 633 -21.16 4.36 -15.72
N TYR A 634 -20.28 3.44 -15.36
CA TYR A 634 -19.18 3.72 -14.43
C TYR A 634 -17.84 3.50 -15.11
N ALA A 635 -16.94 4.45 -15.00
CA ALA A 635 -15.56 4.33 -15.47
C ALA A 635 -14.60 4.48 -14.29
N ALA A 636 -13.46 3.82 -14.34
CA ALA A 636 -12.41 3.93 -13.33
C ALA A 636 -11.05 4.03 -13.99
N VAL A 637 -10.17 4.85 -13.40
CA VAL A 637 -8.76 4.98 -13.82
C VAL A 637 -7.81 4.56 -12.70
N TRP A 638 -6.75 3.85 -13.09
CA TRP A 638 -5.74 3.30 -12.20
C TRP A 638 -4.36 3.39 -12.82
N MET A 639 -3.33 3.60 -12.01
CA MET A 639 -1.94 3.59 -12.42
C MET A 639 -1.21 2.41 -11.82
N VAL A 640 -0.76 1.50 -12.69
CA VAL A 640 0.10 0.38 -12.29
C VAL A 640 1.55 0.87 -12.27
N ARG A 641 2.24 0.67 -11.14
CA ARG A 641 3.65 1.09 -10.96
C ARG A 641 4.56 -0.12 -10.78
N LYS A 642 5.58 -0.21 -11.63
CA LYS A 642 6.66 -1.19 -11.53
C LYS A 642 7.88 -0.55 -10.89
N ASN A 643 8.47 -1.24 -9.93
CA ASN A 643 9.68 -0.79 -9.26
C ASN A 643 10.91 -1.53 -9.81
N GLN A 644 12.04 -0.84 -10.00
CA GLN A 644 13.32 -1.46 -10.33
C GLN A 644 13.79 -2.51 -9.30
N ARG A 645 13.25 -2.49 -8.07
CA ARG A 645 13.47 -3.50 -7.02
C ARG A 645 12.47 -4.66 -7.07
N SER A 646 11.55 -4.69 -8.03
CA SER A 646 10.67 -5.83 -8.26
C SER A 646 11.46 -7.04 -8.76
N ARG A 647 10.86 -8.25 -8.71
CA ARG A 647 11.50 -9.51 -9.11
C ARG A 647 12.09 -9.47 -10.52
N THR A 648 11.43 -8.77 -11.45
CA THR A 648 11.90 -8.60 -12.84
C THR A 648 12.88 -7.44 -13.03
N ARG A 649 13.15 -6.67 -11.96
CA ARG A 649 14.19 -5.63 -11.86
C ARG A 649 14.10 -4.50 -12.89
N TRP A 650 12.89 -4.12 -13.28
CA TRP A 650 12.63 -2.98 -14.17
C TRP A 650 11.52 -2.07 -13.61
N ALA A 651 11.55 -0.78 -13.96
CA ALA A 651 10.53 0.20 -13.58
C ALA A 651 9.74 0.67 -14.80
N GLY A 652 8.47 1.00 -14.56
CA GLY A 652 7.53 1.41 -15.60
C GLY A 652 6.18 1.80 -15.00
N HIS A 653 5.39 2.52 -15.77
CA HIS A 653 4.09 3.03 -15.38
C HIS A 653 3.09 2.68 -16.49
N VAL A 654 1.99 2.01 -16.13
CA VAL A 654 0.97 1.60 -17.09
C VAL A 654 -0.39 2.11 -16.58
N PRO A 655 -0.98 3.12 -17.24
CA PRO A 655 -2.33 3.55 -16.92
C PRO A 655 -3.35 2.51 -17.42
N VAL A 656 -4.38 2.27 -16.62
CA VAL A 656 -5.47 1.34 -16.88
C VAL A 656 -6.78 2.09 -16.72
N ALA A 657 -7.71 1.90 -17.66
CA ALA A 657 -9.10 2.32 -17.48
C ALA A 657 -10.03 1.13 -17.65
N VAL A 658 -11.03 1.04 -16.76
CA VAL A 658 -12.11 0.05 -16.81
C VAL A 658 -13.44 0.78 -16.90
N ARG A 659 -14.36 0.24 -17.70
CA ARG A 659 -15.73 0.73 -17.84
C ARG A 659 -16.70 -0.41 -17.52
N VAL A 660 -17.70 -0.12 -16.71
CA VAL A 660 -18.80 -1.02 -16.35
C VAL A 660 -20.09 -0.36 -16.81
N THR A 661 -20.78 -1.00 -17.75
CA THR A 661 -22.06 -0.53 -18.30
C THR A 661 -23.16 -1.49 -17.85
N PRO A 662 -24.07 -1.08 -16.94
CA PRO A 662 -25.19 -1.91 -16.51
C PRO A 662 -26.09 -2.29 -17.69
N ASP A 663 -26.63 -3.49 -17.68
CA ASP A 663 -27.60 -3.93 -18.69
C ASP A 663 -28.99 -3.33 -18.40
N PRO A 664 -29.72 -2.83 -19.43
CA PRO A 664 -31.03 -2.23 -19.23
C PRO A 664 -32.12 -3.19 -18.71
N SER A 665 -31.96 -4.51 -18.90
CA SER A 665 -32.95 -5.49 -18.44
C SER A 665 -33.09 -5.53 -16.92
N GLY A 666 -32.06 -5.10 -16.18
CA GLY A 666 -31.93 -5.38 -14.74
C GLY A 666 -31.69 -6.88 -14.50
N ALA A 667 -30.98 -7.22 -13.42
CA ALA A 667 -30.60 -8.57 -12.93
C ALA A 667 -29.13 -8.60 -12.44
N GLY A 668 -28.51 -7.44 -12.20
CA GLY A 668 -27.10 -7.34 -11.86
C GLY A 668 -26.15 -7.70 -13.01
N LEU A 669 -26.63 -7.73 -14.26
CA LEU A 669 -25.80 -7.91 -15.44
C LEU A 669 -25.13 -6.59 -15.84
N ALA A 670 -23.86 -6.65 -16.22
CA ALA A 670 -23.14 -5.50 -16.74
C ALA A 670 -22.06 -5.91 -17.74
N ARG A 671 -21.88 -5.11 -18.79
CA ARG A 671 -20.75 -5.23 -19.71
C ARG A 671 -19.52 -4.59 -19.07
N VAL A 672 -18.45 -5.37 -18.95
CA VAL A 672 -17.15 -4.92 -18.41
C VAL A 672 -16.14 -4.79 -19.54
N GLU A 673 -15.58 -3.60 -19.70
CA GLU A 673 -14.65 -3.24 -20.76
C GLU A 673 -13.38 -2.60 -20.18
N GLY A 674 -12.28 -2.72 -20.90
CA GLY A 674 -11.03 -2.04 -20.64
C GLY A 674 -10.64 -1.13 -21.79
N TRP A 675 -9.94 -0.03 -21.49
CA TRP A 675 -9.37 0.84 -22.52
C TRP A 675 -8.12 0.22 -23.11
N ASP A 676 -8.08 0.11 -24.43
CA ASP A 676 -6.88 -0.20 -25.20
C ASP A 676 -6.37 1.08 -25.88
N ASP A 677 -5.15 1.49 -25.52
CA ASP A 677 -4.54 2.70 -26.05
C ASP A 677 -4.00 2.56 -27.47
N GLU A 678 -3.60 1.35 -27.88
CA GLU A 678 -3.12 1.05 -29.23
C GLU A 678 -4.29 1.03 -30.21
N ALA A 679 -5.35 0.29 -29.87
CA ALA A 679 -6.58 0.24 -30.66
C ALA A 679 -7.44 1.51 -30.52
N ARG A 680 -7.16 2.36 -29.52
CA ARG A 680 -7.95 3.55 -29.15
C ARG A 680 -9.43 3.26 -28.97
N ALA A 681 -9.73 2.12 -28.35
CA ALA A 681 -11.08 1.60 -28.22
C ALA A 681 -11.31 0.96 -26.85
N TRP A 682 -12.58 0.91 -26.44
CA TRP A 682 -13.02 0.06 -25.35
C TRP A 682 -13.15 -1.37 -25.89
N VAL A 683 -12.40 -2.30 -25.29
CA VAL A 683 -12.42 -3.72 -25.63
C VAL A 683 -12.94 -4.52 -24.43
N PRO A 684 -13.45 -5.74 -24.61
CA PRO A 684 -13.87 -6.57 -23.48
C PRO A 684 -12.74 -6.72 -22.45
N TYR A 685 -13.08 -6.68 -21.15
CA TYR A 685 -12.12 -6.79 -20.05
C TYR A 685 -11.08 -7.93 -20.22
N PRO A 686 -11.45 -9.17 -20.56
CA PRO A 686 -10.48 -10.24 -20.80
C PRO A 686 -9.48 -9.94 -21.93
N VAL A 687 -9.93 -9.27 -22.99
CA VAL A 687 -9.05 -8.86 -24.10
C VAL A 687 -8.05 -7.82 -23.62
N MET A 688 -8.49 -6.83 -22.83
CA MET A 688 -7.60 -5.82 -22.25
C MET A 688 -6.56 -6.46 -21.31
N LEU A 689 -6.95 -7.40 -20.45
CA LEU A 689 -6.02 -8.13 -19.56
C LEU A 689 -4.92 -8.87 -20.35
N LEU A 690 -5.27 -9.54 -21.45
CA LEU A 690 -4.31 -10.22 -22.32
C LEU A 690 -3.38 -9.24 -23.05
N ARG A 691 -3.86 -8.04 -23.41
CA ARG A 691 -3.03 -7.02 -24.06
C ARG A 691 -2.09 -6.31 -23.06
N LEU A 692 -2.50 -6.18 -21.79
CA LEU A 692 -1.65 -5.63 -20.73
C LEU A 692 -0.37 -6.45 -20.48
N THR A 693 -0.38 -7.77 -20.73
CA THR A 693 0.83 -8.60 -20.60
C THR A 693 1.88 -8.26 -21.66
N ARG A 694 1.46 -7.84 -22.86
CA ARG A 694 2.37 -7.34 -23.91
C ARG A 694 3.04 -6.04 -23.48
N GLN A 695 2.31 -5.16 -22.80
CA GLN A 695 2.87 -3.97 -22.16
C GLN A 695 3.74 -4.30 -20.92
N ALA A 696 3.68 -5.54 -20.44
CA ALA A 696 4.58 -6.06 -19.41
C ALA A 696 5.88 -6.65 -19.96
N GLU A 697 6.15 -6.50 -21.26
CA GLU A 697 7.38 -6.96 -21.88
C GLU A 697 8.62 -6.34 -21.23
N VAL A 698 9.52 -7.23 -20.80
CA VAL A 698 10.85 -6.84 -20.36
C VAL A 698 11.57 -6.26 -21.57
N PRO A 699 12.05 -5.00 -21.52
CA PRO A 699 12.68 -4.33 -22.66
C PRO A 699 13.62 -5.28 -23.41
N THR A 700 13.39 -5.41 -24.71
CA THR A 700 14.13 -6.30 -25.60
C THR A 700 15.56 -5.83 -25.85
N GLY A 701 15.87 -4.57 -25.53
CA GLY A 701 17.21 -4.03 -25.61
C GLY A 701 18.15 -4.64 -24.56
N THR A 702 19.29 -5.17 -25.03
CA THR A 702 20.52 -5.12 -24.26
C THR A 702 20.68 -3.68 -23.78
N VAL A 703 20.65 -3.44 -22.46
CA VAL A 703 21.27 -2.23 -21.94
C VAL A 703 22.70 -2.29 -22.47
N PRO A 704 23.16 -1.33 -23.30
CA PRO A 704 24.48 -1.40 -23.86
C PRO A 704 25.44 -1.59 -22.69
N VAL A 705 26.19 -2.69 -22.69
CA VAL A 705 27.41 -2.76 -21.90
C VAL A 705 28.22 -1.57 -22.40
N PRO A 706 28.55 -0.57 -21.56
CA PRO A 706 29.43 0.50 -22.01
C PRO A 706 30.67 -0.19 -22.57
N ARG A 707 31.01 0.05 -23.84
CA ARG A 707 32.34 -0.35 -24.30
C ARG A 707 33.34 0.38 -23.40
N GLU A 708 34.48 -0.25 -23.09
CA GLU A 708 35.56 0.45 -22.40
C GLU A 708 35.85 1.77 -23.14
N GLY A 709 35.53 2.90 -22.51
CA GLY A 709 35.65 4.25 -23.08
C GLY A 709 34.35 4.97 -23.41
N ASP A 710 33.18 4.34 -23.37
CA ASP A 710 31.90 5.04 -23.56
C ASP A 710 31.48 5.77 -22.27
N ALA A 711 31.25 7.09 -22.37
CA ALA A 711 30.71 7.88 -21.29
C ALA A 711 29.33 7.32 -20.87
N PRO A 712 29.06 7.13 -19.56
CA PRO A 712 27.76 6.63 -19.12
C PRO A 712 26.66 7.58 -19.63
N PRO A 713 25.54 7.05 -20.19
CA PRO A 713 24.46 7.90 -20.66
C PRO A 713 24.02 8.81 -19.51
N ALA A 714 23.99 10.12 -19.80
CA ALA A 714 23.60 11.15 -18.87
C ALA A 714 22.23 10.80 -18.28
N ARG A 715 22.20 10.31 -17.03
CA ARG A 715 20.94 10.03 -16.34
C ARG A 715 20.13 11.31 -16.30
N LEU A 716 18.97 11.32 -16.97
CA LEU A 716 17.94 12.33 -16.77
C LEU A 716 17.61 12.39 -15.28
N SER A 717 17.32 13.59 -14.77
CA SER A 717 16.88 13.71 -13.38
C SER A 717 15.56 12.96 -13.20
N TRP A 718 15.37 12.30 -12.07
CA TRP A 718 14.11 11.62 -11.72
C TRP A 718 12.87 12.52 -11.91
N TRP A 719 13.06 13.83 -11.81
CA TRP A 719 12.04 14.86 -12.00
C TRP A 719 11.68 15.13 -13.47
N ALA A 720 12.66 15.11 -14.37
CA ALA A 720 12.40 15.20 -15.81
C ALA A 720 11.57 13.98 -16.27
N ASP A 721 11.96 12.79 -15.82
CA ASP A 721 11.23 11.53 -16.04
C ASP A 721 9.80 11.59 -15.45
N MET A 722 9.62 12.07 -14.22
CA MET A 722 8.28 12.25 -13.63
C MET A 722 7.41 13.27 -14.38
N THR A 723 8.00 14.32 -14.97
CA THR A 723 7.26 15.34 -15.73
C THR A 723 6.77 14.77 -17.05
N GLU A 724 7.64 14.05 -17.76
CA GLU A 724 7.29 13.30 -18.97
C GLU A 724 6.20 12.25 -18.69
N GLN A 725 6.34 11.50 -17.60
CA GLN A 725 5.33 10.51 -17.18
C GLN A 725 3.98 11.15 -16.85
N ARG A 726 3.95 12.33 -16.22
CA ARG A 726 2.72 13.09 -15.97
C ARG A 726 2.08 13.52 -17.28
N GLN A 727 2.87 14.08 -18.20
CA GLN A 727 2.38 14.50 -19.51
C GLN A 727 1.78 13.32 -20.28
N ALA A 728 2.49 12.19 -20.37
CA ALA A 728 2.00 10.99 -21.04
C ALA A 728 0.70 10.45 -20.42
N THR A 729 0.61 10.45 -19.08
CA THR A 729 -0.61 10.04 -18.37
C THR A 729 -1.78 10.97 -18.66
N GLU A 730 -1.54 12.27 -18.68
CA GLU A 730 -2.56 13.28 -18.93
C GLU A 730 -3.05 13.27 -20.39
N GLU A 731 -2.17 13.02 -21.36
CA GLU A 731 -2.53 12.80 -22.76
C GLU A 731 -3.37 11.53 -22.96
N TRP A 732 -3.01 10.46 -22.25
CA TRP A 732 -3.80 9.22 -22.20
C TRP A 732 -5.20 9.47 -21.61
N LEU A 733 -5.28 10.18 -20.47
CA LEU A 733 -6.56 10.55 -19.84
C LEU A 733 -7.44 11.37 -20.79
N HIS A 734 -6.85 12.29 -21.54
CA HIS A 734 -7.57 13.08 -22.52
C HIS A 734 -8.19 12.22 -23.64
N ARG A 735 -7.48 11.18 -24.11
CA ARG A 735 -8.03 10.21 -25.08
C ARG A 735 -9.20 9.43 -24.47
N VAL A 736 -9.01 8.87 -23.28
CA VAL A 736 -10.07 8.11 -22.56
C VAL A 736 -11.31 8.99 -22.37
N ARG A 737 -11.14 10.20 -21.82
CA ARG A 737 -12.24 11.13 -21.52
C ARG A 737 -13.11 11.45 -22.74
N ARG A 738 -12.49 11.68 -23.90
CA ARG A 738 -13.22 11.98 -25.14
C ARG A 738 -14.22 10.88 -25.51
N THR A 739 -13.90 9.63 -25.22
CA THR A 739 -14.76 8.47 -25.52
C THR A 739 -15.88 8.25 -24.49
N LEU A 740 -15.85 8.99 -23.37
CA LEU A 740 -16.89 8.92 -22.33
C LEU A 740 -18.07 9.87 -22.59
N ARG A 741 -18.04 10.64 -23.67
CA ARG A 741 -19.12 11.56 -24.08
C ARG A 741 -20.33 10.81 -24.65
N GLY A 742 -21.50 11.45 -24.63
CA GLY A 742 -22.74 10.96 -25.23
C GLY A 742 -23.54 9.98 -24.37
N THR A 743 -23.04 9.62 -23.18
CA THR A 743 -23.78 8.77 -22.24
C THR A 743 -23.38 9.16 -20.82
N PRO A 744 -24.33 9.38 -19.90
CA PRO A 744 -24.03 9.71 -18.51
C PRO A 744 -23.03 8.74 -17.90
N THR A 745 -21.90 9.28 -17.40
CA THR A 745 -20.77 8.49 -16.91
C THR A 745 -20.26 9.03 -15.58
N LEU A 746 -20.12 8.15 -14.60
CA LEU A 746 -19.41 8.41 -13.36
C LEU A 746 -17.96 7.94 -13.47
N LEU A 747 -17.01 8.86 -13.56
CA LEU A 747 -15.57 8.57 -13.58
C LEU A 747 -15.01 8.55 -12.15
N LEU A 748 -14.47 7.40 -11.75
CA LEU A 748 -13.89 7.12 -10.44
C LEU A 748 -12.37 7.12 -10.51
N ALA A 749 -11.72 7.80 -9.58
CA ALA A 749 -10.27 7.76 -9.43
C ALA A 749 -9.87 7.51 -7.98
N HIS A 750 -8.94 6.58 -7.76
CA HIS A 750 -8.35 6.37 -6.45
C HIS A 750 -7.25 7.42 -6.20
N GLY A 751 -7.51 8.37 -5.30
CA GLY A 751 -6.66 9.55 -5.07
C GLY A 751 -5.21 9.18 -4.76
N GLN A 752 -4.99 8.25 -3.82
CA GLN A 752 -3.64 7.81 -3.43
C GLN A 752 -2.90 7.06 -4.53
N ASN A 753 -3.61 6.43 -5.47
CA ASN A 753 -3.00 5.72 -6.60
C ASN A 753 -2.65 6.69 -7.74
N MET A 754 -3.54 7.62 -8.06
CA MET A 754 -3.44 8.41 -9.30
C MET A 754 -2.79 9.79 -9.14
N ARG A 755 -2.89 10.44 -7.98
CA ARG A 755 -2.57 11.89 -7.83
C ARG A 755 -1.13 12.33 -8.11
N SER A 756 -0.17 11.40 -8.17
CA SER A 756 1.22 11.74 -8.50
C SER A 756 1.45 11.89 -10.01
N HIS A 757 0.58 11.26 -10.82
CA HIS A 757 0.61 11.30 -12.29
C HIS A 757 -0.51 12.18 -12.83
N TRP A 758 -1.69 12.17 -12.21
CA TRP A 758 -2.77 13.11 -12.48
C TRP A 758 -2.91 14.10 -11.31
N THR A 759 -2.08 15.15 -11.35
CA THR A 759 -1.91 16.09 -10.22
C THR A 759 -3.17 16.88 -9.89
N TRP A 760 -4.13 16.96 -10.82
CA TRP A 760 -5.45 17.54 -10.58
C TRP A 760 -6.15 16.92 -9.37
N LEU A 761 -5.97 15.63 -9.07
CA LEU A 761 -6.62 14.94 -7.96
C LEU A 761 -6.10 15.33 -6.55
N GLN A 762 -5.04 16.13 -6.47
CA GLN A 762 -4.52 16.62 -5.20
C GLN A 762 -5.49 17.63 -4.57
N ASP A 763 -5.65 17.56 -3.24
CA ASP A 763 -6.61 18.37 -2.48
C ASP A 763 -6.49 19.88 -2.79
N GLY A 764 -5.26 20.38 -2.93
CA GLY A 764 -5.01 21.80 -3.21
C GLY A 764 -5.27 22.24 -4.65
N ASN A 765 -5.42 21.31 -5.59
CA ASN A 765 -5.56 21.62 -7.02
C ASN A 765 -7.00 21.52 -7.53
N VAL A 766 -7.82 20.65 -6.93
CA VAL A 766 -9.20 20.43 -7.37
C VAL A 766 -10.05 21.69 -7.19
N VAL A 767 -10.87 22.00 -8.20
CA VAL A 767 -11.91 23.03 -8.13
C VAL A 767 -13.24 22.37 -8.50
N ARG A 768 -14.31 22.70 -7.78
CA ARG A 768 -15.64 22.10 -7.99
C ARG A 768 -16.07 22.21 -9.45
N ASP A 769 -16.59 21.11 -9.99
CA ASP A 769 -17.20 20.99 -11.31
C ASP A 769 -16.26 21.35 -12.47
N LYS A 770 -14.95 21.37 -12.18
CA LYS A 770 -13.88 21.55 -13.16
C LYS A 770 -13.06 20.28 -13.33
N PHE A 771 -12.42 20.22 -14.49
CA PHE A 771 -11.58 19.11 -14.90
C PHE A 771 -10.32 19.64 -15.58
N ARG A 772 -9.17 19.02 -15.28
CA ARG A 772 -7.91 19.28 -15.98
C ARG A 772 -7.26 17.98 -16.44
N ASP A 773 -7.20 17.79 -17.75
CA ASP A 773 -6.34 16.85 -18.46
C ASP A 773 -5.35 17.64 -19.31
N GLY A 774 -4.07 17.37 -19.11
CA GLY A 774 -2.98 17.98 -19.86
C GLY A 774 -2.63 19.39 -19.38
N HIS A 775 -1.92 20.11 -20.25
CA HIS A 775 -1.39 21.46 -19.97
C HIS A 775 -2.43 22.58 -20.09
N ALA A 776 -3.64 22.29 -20.56
CA ALA A 776 -4.70 23.29 -20.66
C ALA A 776 -5.20 23.73 -19.27
N PRO A 777 -5.65 24.98 -19.09
CA PRO A 777 -6.33 25.40 -17.87
C PRO A 777 -7.54 24.52 -17.54
N ALA A 778 -7.87 24.43 -16.24
CA ALA A 778 -9.04 23.67 -15.80
C ALA A 778 -10.33 24.22 -16.45
N ARG A 779 -11.14 23.33 -17.02
CA ARG A 779 -12.37 23.64 -17.75
C ARG A 779 -13.59 23.06 -17.07
N ARG A 780 -14.80 23.56 -17.42
CA ARG A 780 -16.06 22.96 -16.95
C ARG A 780 -16.13 21.50 -17.40
N LEU A 781 -16.75 20.68 -16.55
CA LEU A 781 -16.99 19.27 -16.83
C LEU A 781 -17.90 19.10 -18.07
N ASP A 782 -17.66 18.06 -18.88
CA ASP A 782 -18.57 17.73 -19.99
C ASP A 782 -19.96 17.35 -19.39
N PRO A 783 -21.10 17.68 -20.04
CA PRO A 783 -22.45 17.45 -19.48
C PRO A 783 -22.76 16.00 -19.08
N ASP A 784 -22.19 15.04 -19.81
CA ASP A 784 -22.39 13.62 -19.53
C ASP A 784 -21.48 13.08 -18.42
N LEU A 785 -20.44 13.83 -18.02
CA LEU A 785 -19.41 13.33 -17.12
C LEU A 785 -19.66 13.80 -15.69
N ARG A 786 -19.45 12.91 -14.72
CA ARG A 786 -19.33 13.19 -13.29
C ARG A 786 -17.99 12.66 -12.80
N LEU A 787 -17.30 13.37 -11.91
CA LEU A 787 -15.98 12.98 -11.41
C LEU A 787 -16.02 12.75 -9.91
N VAL A 788 -15.59 11.56 -9.49
CA VAL A 788 -15.51 11.17 -8.09
C VAL A 788 -14.11 10.69 -7.73
N ARG A 789 -13.58 11.24 -6.64
CA ARG A 789 -12.34 10.78 -6.05
C ARG A 789 -12.61 9.94 -4.81
N VAL A 790 -11.96 8.79 -4.74
CA VAL A 790 -12.00 7.88 -3.59
C VAL A 790 -10.66 7.91 -2.86
N ARG A 791 -10.69 8.10 -1.54
CA ARG A 791 -9.51 8.09 -0.65
C ARG A 791 -9.74 7.14 0.52
N THR A 792 -8.79 6.25 0.81
CA THR A 792 -8.93 5.21 1.84
C THR A 792 -8.02 5.50 3.06
N ALA A 793 -8.09 4.63 4.07
CA ALA A 793 -7.25 4.73 5.27
C ALA A 793 -5.75 4.47 5.02
N ARG A 794 -5.38 4.11 3.78
CA ARG A 794 -3.99 3.94 3.37
C ARG A 794 -3.15 5.18 3.69
N ASN A 795 -1.92 4.97 4.16
CA ASN A 795 -1.02 6.04 4.61
C ASN A 795 -1.63 6.99 5.67
N ARG A 796 -2.69 6.57 6.39
CA ARG A 796 -3.36 7.37 7.44
C ARG A 796 -3.97 8.68 6.89
N GLU A 797 -4.42 8.67 5.64
CA GLU A 797 -5.01 9.87 5.01
C GLU A 797 -6.48 10.11 5.37
N THR A 798 -7.22 9.07 5.77
CA THR A 798 -8.54 9.21 6.39
C THR A 798 -8.49 8.82 7.86
N ALA A 799 -9.29 9.47 8.70
CA ALA A 799 -9.28 9.26 10.14
C ALA A 799 -9.75 7.84 10.54
N GLN A 800 -9.26 7.36 11.69
CA GLN A 800 -9.92 6.23 12.36
C GLN A 800 -11.30 6.65 12.87
N TRP A 801 -12.20 5.69 13.09
CA TRP A 801 -13.57 5.96 13.50
C TRP A 801 -14.13 4.87 14.42
N TRP A 802 -15.29 5.17 15.02
CA TRP A 802 -16.13 4.23 15.75
C TRP A 802 -17.58 4.69 15.74
N ALA A 803 -18.51 3.74 15.78
CA ALA A 803 -19.92 4.02 15.98
C ALA A 803 -20.19 4.32 17.45
N VAL A 804 -20.98 5.36 17.73
CA VAL A 804 -21.23 5.83 19.09
C VAL A 804 -22.29 4.97 19.76
N ASN A 805 -21.97 4.40 20.91
CA ASN A 805 -22.92 3.70 21.75
C ASN A 805 -22.99 4.36 23.14
N PRO A 806 -24.05 5.13 23.46
CA PRO A 806 -24.19 5.73 24.79
C PRO A 806 -24.35 4.70 25.90
N ASP A 807 -24.95 3.54 25.58
CA ASP A 807 -25.35 2.52 26.56
C ASP A 807 -24.30 1.40 26.72
N GLY A 808 -23.12 1.52 26.11
CA GLY A 808 -22.11 0.47 26.16
C GLY A 808 -20.88 0.71 25.30
N ALA A 809 -20.23 -0.38 24.89
CA ALA A 809 -19.00 -0.31 24.10
C ALA A 809 -19.24 0.28 22.70
N ASN A 810 -18.34 1.17 22.26
CA ASN A 810 -18.41 1.77 20.93
C ASN A 810 -18.20 0.71 19.84
N GLY A 811 -19.02 0.78 18.79
CA GLY A 811 -19.17 -0.30 17.81
C GLY A 811 -18.66 0.02 16.42
N LEU A 812 -19.13 -0.79 15.46
CA LEU A 812 -18.93 -0.64 14.03
C LEU A 812 -20.30 -0.54 13.36
N ALA A 813 -20.44 0.41 12.44
CA ALA A 813 -21.64 0.64 11.67
C ALA A 813 -21.29 0.71 10.17
N ALA A 814 -22.19 0.22 9.32
CA ALA A 814 -22.04 0.28 7.87
C ALA A 814 -23.08 1.24 7.30
N HIS A 815 -22.62 2.30 6.64
CA HIS A 815 -23.48 3.24 5.92
C HIS A 815 -22.63 4.20 5.07
N LEU A 816 -23.32 5.03 4.27
CA LEU A 816 -22.81 6.33 3.87
C LEU A 816 -23.12 7.38 4.95
N TRP A 817 -22.14 8.19 5.30
CA TRP A 817 -22.18 9.21 6.34
C TRP A 817 -21.96 10.60 5.76
N THR A 818 -22.70 11.58 6.29
CA THR A 818 -22.67 12.99 5.92
C THR A 818 -22.18 13.84 7.09
N ASP A 819 -21.57 14.99 6.79
CA ASP A 819 -21.26 16.00 7.80
C ASP A 819 -22.54 16.81 8.10
N PRO A 820 -23.09 16.76 9.32
CA PRO A 820 -24.32 17.49 9.66
C PRO A 820 -24.12 19.01 9.69
N THR A 821 -22.87 19.49 9.67
CA THR A 821 -22.55 20.93 9.64
C THR A 821 -22.32 21.46 8.23
N ALA A 822 -22.21 20.58 7.24
CA ALA A 822 -22.17 20.99 5.84
C ALA A 822 -23.57 21.38 5.37
N ASP A 823 -23.64 22.45 4.58
CA ASP A 823 -24.86 22.78 3.86
C ASP A 823 -25.20 21.64 2.87
N ALA A 824 -26.44 21.15 2.94
CA ALA A 824 -26.90 19.97 2.23
C ALA A 824 -26.83 20.14 0.71
N GLU A 825 -27.04 21.36 0.19
CA GLU A 825 -27.01 21.63 -1.26
C GLU A 825 -25.57 21.74 -1.78
N SER A 826 -24.64 22.16 -0.93
CA SER A 826 -23.23 22.36 -1.30
C SER A 826 -22.28 21.26 -0.81
N ALA A 827 -22.75 20.26 -0.06
CA ALA A 827 -21.96 19.12 0.37
C ALA A 827 -21.35 18.36 -0.83
N ARG A 828 -20.04 18.07 -0.74
CA ARG A 828 -19.28 17.37 -1.79
C ARG A 828 -18.45 16.21 -1.28
N VAL A 829 -18.30 16.05 0.04
CA VAL A 829 -17.46 15.02 0.64
C VAL A 829 -18.28 14.20 1.60
N PHE A 830 -18.22 12.89 1.41
CA PHE A 830 -19.00 11.89 2.14
C PHE A 830 -18.09 10.77 2.61
N TRP A 831 -18.52 9.99 3.59
CA TRP A 831 -17.72 8.89 4.13
C TRP A 831 -18.47 7.57 4.08
N SER A 832 -17.77 6.49 3.77
CA SER A 832 -18.33 5.19 3.46
C SER A 832 -17.68 4.14 4.35
N THR A 833 -18.48 3.45 5.17
CA THR A 833 -18.04 2.34 6.03
C THR A 833 -18.77 1.06 5.66
N THR A 834 -18.08 -0.07 5.76
CA THR A 834 -18.61 -1.39 5.42
C THR A 834 -18.86 -2.25 6.65
N PRO A 835 -19.73 -3.26 6.54
CA PRO A 835 -19.95 -4.18 7.64
C PRO A 835 -18.67 -4.95 7.97
N LYS A 836 -18.66 -5.52 9.16
CA LYS A 836 -17.61 -6.42 9.62
C LYS A 836 -17.55 -7.65 8.73
N ALA A 837 -16.34 -8.07 8.33
CA ALA A 837 -16.17 -9.31 7.58
C ALA A 837 -16.77 -10.49 8.35
N ARG A 838 -17.47 -11.39 7.64
CA ARG A 838 -18.25 -12.47 8.27
C ARG A 838 -17.41 -13.45 9.07
N THR A 839 -16.18 -13.66 8.62
CA THR A 839 -15.20 -14.54 9.27
C THR A 839 -14.70 -13.97 10.59
N PHE A 840 -14.88 -12.67 10.84
CA PHE A 840 -14.31 -12.01 12.01
C PHE A 840 -15.29 -12.00 13.20
N LYS A 841 -14.93 -12.73 14.26
CA LYS A 841 -15.79 -12.96 15.44
C LYS A 841 -15.41 -12.22 16.71
N LEU A 842 -14.32 -11.43 16.72
CA LEU A 842 -13.88 -10.73 17.94
C LEU A 842 -14.87 -9.63 18.35
N SER A 843 -15.06 -9.44 19.66
CA SER A 843 -15.97 -8.43 20.22
C SER A 843 -15.48 -7.01 19.98
N VAL A 844 -16.40 -6.06 19.81
CA VAL A 844 -16.09 -4.62 19.75
C VAL A 844 -15.50 -4.07 21.05
N ALA A 845 -15.78 -4.74 22.16
CA ALA A 845 -15.24 -4.45 23.49
C ALA A 845 -13.94 -5.21 23.79
N ALA A 846 -13.32 -5.86 22.80
CA ALA A 846 -12.07 -6.57 23.02
C ALA A 846 -10.96 -5.61 23.44
N ASP A 847 -10.19 -6.01 24.46
CA ASP A 847 -9.19 -5.16 25.10
C ASP A 847 -7.86 -5.90 25.15
N LYS A 848 -6.82 -5.27 24.61
CA LYS A 848 -5.45 -5.80 24.59
C LYS A 848 -4.63 -5.49 25.83
N LEU A 849 -5.07 -4.52 26.63
CA LEU A 849 -4.32 -3.94 27.74
C LEU A 849 -4.85 -4.41 29.10
N ALA A 850 -6.18 -4.52 29.24
CA ALA A 850 -6.83 -4.90 30.49
C ALA A 850 -7.63 -6.21 30.36
N PRO A 851 -7.59 -7.09 31.39
CA PRO A 851 -8.55 -8.18 31.50
C PRO A 851 -9.99 -7.66 31.58
N ARG A 852 -10.92 -8.35 30.93
CA ARG A 852 -12.36 -8.04 30.95
C ARG A 852 -13.20 -9.30 31.07
N VAL A 853 -14.44 -9.15 31.53
CA VAL A 853 -15.43 -10.23 31.50
C VAL A 853 -16.09 -10.28 30.12
N ASN A 854 -16.05 -11.43 29.45
CA ASN A 854 -16.71 -11.61 28.16
C ASN A 854 -18.22 -11.88 28.33
N THR A 855 -18.95 -11.95 27.21
CA THR A 855 -20.40 -12.22 27.21
C THR A 855 -20.81 -13.58 27.79
N LYS A 856 -19.84 -14.48 28.03
CA LYS A 856 -20.04 -15.79 28.67
C LYS A 856 -19.65 -15.77 30.16
N GLY A 857 -19.39 -14.60 30.75
CA GLY A 857 -19.00 -14.45 32.16
C GLY A 857 -17.55 -14.84 32.45
N LYS A 858 -16.72 -15.14 31.45
CA LYS A 858 -15.32 -15.55 31.64
C LYS A 858 -14.38 -14.34 31.53
N VAL A 859 -13.43 -14.23 32.47
CA VAL A 859 -12.33 -13.26 32.39
C VAL A 859 -11.40 -13.61 31.21
N THR A 860 -11.11 -12.63 30.37
CA THR A 860 -10.29 -12.78 29.17
C THR A 860 -9.47 -11.51 28.93
N ILE A 861 -8.31 -11.65 28.28
CA ILE A 861 -7.54 -10.56 27.69
C ILE A 861 -7.32 -10.90 26.21
N ASP A 862 -7.44 -9.92 25.31
CA ASP A 862 -7.49 -10.16 23.86
C ASP A 862 -6.18 -9.73 23.15
N THR A 863 -5.06 -9.75 23.87
CA THR A 863 -3.74 -9.31 23.37
C THR A 863 -3.30 -10.10 22.13
N ASP A 864 -3.61 -11.40 22.05
CA ASP A 864 -3.29 -12.29 20.93
C ASP A 864 -4.26 -12.17 19.73
N LYS A 865 -5.41 -11.50 19.90
CA LYS A 865 -6.45 -11.42 18.85
C LYS A 865 -6.24 -10.24 17.91
N ALA A 866 -6.11 -10.46 16.61
CA ALA A 866 -6.07 -9.34 15.66
C ALA A 866 -7.38 -8.55 15.70
N ALA A 867 -7.30 -7.22 15.74
CA ALA A 867 -8.45 -6.31 15.72
C ALA A 867 -8.93 -6.04 14.29
N TRP A 868 -10.23 -5.88 14.12
CA TRP A 868 -10.84 -5.49 12.85
C TRP A 868 -10.98 -3.97 12.79
N ASN A 869 -10.26 -3.37 11.85
CA ASN A 869 -10.19 -1.91 11.68
C ASN A 869 -10.64 -1.54 10.27
N PRO A 870 -11.95 -1.48 10.01
CA PRO A 870 -12.44 -1.09 8.69
C PRO A 870 -12.02 0.37 8.43
N GLY A 871 -11.34 0.60 7.32
CA GLY A 871 -10.94 1.95 6.91
C GLY A 871 -12.15 2.82 6.63
N LEU A 872 -12.06 4.11 7.01
CA LEU A 872 -13.03 5.11 6.58
C LEU A 872 -12.72 5.48 5.13
N VAL A 873 -13.66 5.26 4.20
CA VAL A 873 -13.46 5.65 2.80
C VAL A 873 -14.09 7.00 2.56
N GLU A 874 -13.29 7.99 2.19
CA GLU A 874 -13.76 9.31 1.77
C GLU A 874 -14.14 9.26 0.28
N VAL A 875 -15.34 9.75 -0.03
CA VAL A 875 -15.90 9.88 -1.38
C VAL A 875 -16.12 11.38 -1.63
N ALA A 876 -15.25 11.97 -2.45
CA ALA A 876 -15.34 13.38 -2.84
C ALA A 876 -15.89 13.50 -4.26
N ILE A 877 -17.05 14.14 -4.40
CA ILE A 877 -17.65 14.51 -5.68
C ILE A 877 -16.93 15.75 -6.17
N LEU A 878 -15.95 15.56 -7.06
CA LEU A 878 -15.13 16.65 -7.59
C LEU A 878 -15.88 17.45 -8.65
N GLY A 879 -16.76 16.80 -9.40
CA GLY A 879 -17.61 17.47 -10.37
C GLY A 879 -18.90 16.71 -10.67
N CYS A 880 -20.00 17.45 -10.73
CA CYS A 880 -21.35 17.01 -11.07
C CYS A 880 -22.13 18.20 -11.68
N HIS A 881 -23.40 17.98 -12.04
CA HIS A 881 -24.27 19.01 -12.60
C HIS A 881 -25.54 19.22 -11.75
N PRO A 882 -25.44 19.90 -10.58
CA PRO A 882 -26.59 20.11 -9.70
C PRO A 882 -27.75 20.84 -10.38
N ASP A 883 -27.43 21.79 -11.27
CA ASP A 883 -28.42 22.54 -12.06
C ASP A 883 -29.23 21.64 -13.01
N ASP A 884 -28.65 20.49 -13.39
CA ASP A 884 -29.27 19.47 -14.24
C ASP A 884 -29.87 18.31 -13.43
N GLY A 885 -29.99 18.47 -12.10
CA GLY A 885 -30.62 17.52 -11.19
C GLY A 885 -29.69 16.50 -10.53
N ASP A 886 -28.37 16.58 -10.74
CA ASP A 886 -27.44 15.69 -10.03
C ASP A 886 -27.45 15.97 -8.52
N SER A 887 -27.64 14.93 -7.71
CA SER A 887 -27.41 14.99 -6.26
C SER A 887 -26.02 14.45 -5.91
N PRO A 888 -25.10 15.28 -5.37
CA PRO A 888 -23.78 14.82 -4.91
C PRO A 888 -23.87 13.68 -3.89
N GLU A 889 -24.84 13.75 -2.97
CA GLU A 889 -25.07 12.72 -1.96
C GLU A 889 -25.60 11.42 -2.60
N ALA A 890 -26.47 11.50 -3.61
CA ALA A 890 -26.91 10.32 -4.37
C ALA A 890 -25.75 9.68 -5.15
N LEU A 891 -24.90 10.48 -5.80
CA LEU A 891 -23.68 9.99 -6.47
C LEU A 891 -22.76 9.28 -5.47
N ALA A 892 -22.56 9.85 -4.28
CA ALA A 892 -21.76 9.23 -3.24
C ALA A 892 -22.40 7.93 -2.69
N LEU A 893 -23.72 7.87 -2.57
CA LEU A 893 -24.44 6.67 -2.15
C LEU A 893 -24.34 5.55 -3.20
N ALA A 894 -24.44 5.86 -4.49
CA ALA A 894 -24.16 4.89 -5.55
C ALA A 894 -22.74 4.34 -5.45
N VAL A 895 -21.75 5.20 -5.21
CA VAL A 895 -20.35 4.78 -5.02
C VAL A 895 -20.19 3.88 -3.78
N HIS A 896 -20.94 4.13 -2.71
CA HIS A 896 -21.00 3.25 -1.55
C HIS A 896 -21.65 1.90 -1.88
N GLN A 897 -22.78 1.88 -2.61
CA GLN A 897 -23.47 0.66 -3.03
C GLN A 897 -22.62 -0.19 -3.98
N LEU A 898 -21.81 0.44 -4.84
CA LEU A 898 -20.83 -0.24 -5.70
C LEU A 898 -19.75 -1.03 -4.94
N ARG A 899 -19.60 -0.82 -3.62
CA ARG A 899 -18.70 -1.62 -2.77
C ARG A 899 -19.36 -2.92 -2.30
N GLN A 900 -20.66 -3.07 -2.44
CA GLN A 900 -21.43 -4.20 -1.91
C GLN A 900 -21.84 -5.13 -3.06
N ALA A 901 -20.84 -5.76 -3.67
CA ALA A 901 -21.02 -6.73 -4.75
C ALA A 901 -21.90 -7.91 -4.28
N PRO A 902 -23.07 -8.18 -4.89
CA PRO A 902 -23.99 -9.21 -4.42
C PRO A 902 -23.44 -10.64 -4.50
N ASP A 903 -22.54 -10.89 -5.46
CA ASP A 903 -21.82 -12.16 -5.64
C ASP A 903 -20.76 -12.40 -4.56
N LEU A 904 -20.32 -11.35 -3.85
CA LEU A 904 -19.33 -11.44 -2.78
C LEU A 904 -19.97 -11.47 -1.38
N PRO A 905 -19.40 -12.24 -0.43
CA PRO A 905 -19.91 -12.31 0.94
C PRO A 905 -19.54 -11.07 1.77
N ASP A 906 -18.40 -10.46 1.47
CA ASP A 906 -17.85 -9.30 2.18
C ASP A 906 -17.76 -8.11 1.21
N ALA A 907 -17.91 -6.90 1.74
CA ALA A 907 -17.86 -5.68 0.93
C ALA A 907 -16.43 -5.34 0.49
N LEU A 908 -16.32 -4.79 -0.72
CA LEU A 908 -15.07 -4.36 -1.31
C LEU A 908 -14.48 -3.13 -0.58
N SER A 909 -13.15 -3.08 -0.52
CA SER A 909 -12.39 -1.91 -0.05
C SER A 909 -12.62 -0.69 -0.95
N LEU A 910 -12.70 -0.92 -2.26
CA LEU A 910 -12.94 0.06 -3.32
C LEU A 910 -14.26 -0.24 -4.07
N PRO A 911 -14.93 0.77 -4.66
CA PRO A 911 -16.07 0.54 -5.54
C PRO A 911 -15.72 -0.41 -6.70
N LEU A 912 -16.65 -1.27 -7.13
CA LEU A 912 -16.42 -2.34 -8.11
C LEU A 912 -15.57 -1.92 -9.33
N PRO A 913 -15.83 -0.80 -10.04
CA PRO A 913 -15.01 -0.39 -11.18
C PRO A 913 -13.54 -0.12 -10.82
N LEU A 914 -13.27 0.52 -9.68
CA LEU A 914 -11.91 0.76 -9.18
C LEU A 914 -11.24 -0.53 -8.71
N HIS A 915 -12.01 -1.43 -8.10
CA HIS A 915 -11.51 -2.74 -7.70
C HIS A 915 -11.05 -3.56 -8.92
N LEU A 916 -11.85 -3.61 -9.99
CA LEU A 916 -11.49 -4.29 -11.25
C LEU A 916 -10.27 -3.65 -11.95
N ALA A 917 -10.19 -2.31 -11.95
CA ALA A 917 -9.02 -1.61 -12.48
C ALA A 917 -7.75 -1.89 -11.66
N GLY A 918 -7.88 -1.98 -10.33
CA GLY A 918 -6.81 -2.35 -9.43
C GLY A 918 -6.31 -3.78 -9.63
N LEU A 919 -7.21 -4.75 -9.82
CA LEU A 919 -6.85 -6.15 -10.06
C LEU A 919 -6.20 -6.38 -11.43
N ALA A 920 -6.43 -5.52 -12.42
CA ALA A 920 -5.75 -5.62 -13.72
C ALA A 920 -4.21 -5.55 -13.60
N GLN A 921 -3.67 -5.00 -12.50
CA GLN A 921 -2.23 -4.98 -12.24
C GLN A 921 -1.60 -6.38 -12.17
N GLU A 922 -2.38 -7.42 -11.89
CA GLU A 922 -1.95 -8.82 -11.86
C GLU A 922 -1.38 -9.31 -13.20
N TYR A 923 -1.78 -8.69 -14.31
CA TYR A 923 -1.32 -8.99 -15.66
C TYR A 923 -0.13 -8.11 -16.09
N VAL A 924 0.25 -7.16 -15.22
CA VAL A 924 1.33 -6.21 -15.47
C VAL A 924 2.50 -6.48 -14.53
N LEU A 925 2.25 -6.74 -13.24
CA LEU A 925 3.26 -6.92 -12.20
C LEU A 925 3.61 -8.41 -12.01
N PRO A 926 4.89 -8.75 -11.74
CA PRO A 926 5.24 -10.04 -11.16
C PRO A 926 4.46 -10.20 -9.85
N THR A 927 3.67 -11.28 -9.73
CA THR A 927 2.82 -11.51 -8.56
C THR A 927 3.65 -11.50 -7.29
N ARG A 928 3.36 -10.54 -6.42
CA ARG A 928 4.11 -10.25 -5.21
C ARG A 928 3.51 -11.04 -4.06
N ASN A 929 3.87 -12.31 -3.94
CA ASN A 929 3.61 -13.09 -2.73
C ASN A 929 4.88 -13.25 -1.92
N ASP A 930 5.50 -12.12 -1.55
CA ASP A 930 6.52 -12.09 -0.49
C ASP A 930 5.93 -11.33 0.70
N ASP A 931 5.46 -12.08 1.69
CA ASP A 931 5.94 -12.03 3.07
C ASP A 931 5.22 -13.13 3.89
N GLY A 932 5.97 -13.80 4.76
CA GLY A 932 5.62 -15.10 5.35
C GLY A 932 4.38 -15.15 6.26
N GLU A 933 3.88 -16.38 6.38
CA GLU A 933 2.95 -16.92 7.38
C GLU A 933 1.63 -16.17 7.61
N ASP A 934 0.75 -16.24 6.62
CA ASP A 934 -0.57 -16.86 6.82
C ASP A 934 -1.06 -17.47 5.49
N PRO A 935 -1.17 -18.81 5.35
CA PRO A 935 -1.69 -19.43 4.13
C PRO A 935 -3.22 -19.53 4.13
N THR A 936 -3.89 -18.75 4.97
CA THR A 936 -5.35 -18.69 4.98
C THR A 936 -5.92 -18.11 3.70
N ASP A 937 -5.18 -17.30 2.93
CA ASP A 937 -5.76 -16.59 1.78
C ASP A 937 -4.88 -16.55 0.52
N ALA A 938 -4.28 -17.68 0.13
CA ALA A 938 -3.79 -17.82 -1.25
C ALA A 938 -4.92 -17.80 -2.32
N ALA A 939 -6.18 -17.76 -1.87
CA ALA A 939 -7.38 -17.73 -2.70
C ALA A 939 -8.35 -16.59 -2.33
N ALA A 940 -7.93 -15.61 -1.54
CA ALA A 940 -8.67 -14.35 -1.46
C ALA A 940 -8.10 -13.38 -2.49
N ASP A 941 -8.97 -12.69 -3.22
CA ASP A 941 -8.61 -11.60 -4.12
C ASP A 941 -7.64 -10.66 -3.38
N ALA A 942 -6.48 -10.40 -3.98
CA ALA A 942 -5.54 -9.45 -3.41
C ALA A 942 -6.23 -8.08 -3.38
N ASP A 943 -6.63 -7.62 -2.19
CA ASP A 943 -7.30 -6.33 -2.03
C ASP A 943 -6.39 -5.22 -2.63
N PRO A 944 -6.80 -4.59 -3.76
CA PRO A 944 -5.95 -3.66 -4.48
C PRO A 944 -5.61 -2.39 -3.68
N ASP A 945 -6.38 -2.07 -2.64
CA ASP A 945 -6.07 -0.96 -1.73
C ASP A 945 -4.87 -1.30 -0.83
N THR A 946 -4.80 -2.55 -0.37
CA THR A 946 -3.73 -3.07 0.51
C THR A 946 -2.50 -3.54 -0.26
N ALA A 947 -2.65 -3.85 -1.56
CA ALA A 947 -1.54 -4.18 -2.43
C ALA A 947 -0.50 -3.03 -2.38
N SER A 948 0.71 -3.37 -1.94
CA SER A 948 1.81 -2.43 -1.77
C SER A 948 2.14 -1.76 -3.11
N ALA A 949 1.51 -0.61 -3.40
CA ALA A 949 1.85 0.20 -4.57
C ALA A 949 3.36 0.47 -4.52
N PRO A 950 4.16 -0.13 -5.44
CA PRO A 950 5.59 0.09 -5.47
C PRO A 950 5.83 1.55 -5.85
N GLY A 951 6.72 2.25 -5.13
CA GLY A 951 7.06 3.63 -5.45
C GLY A 951 6.10 4.63 -4.81
N VAL A 952 6.18 4.75 -3.48
CA VAL A 952 5.75 5.94 -2.75
C VAL A 952 6.37 7.17 -3.45
N GLU A 953 5.64 8.29 -3.41
CA GLU A 953 5.89 9.62 -4.02
C GLU A 953 7.30 10.23 -3.82
N THR A 954 8.22 9.49 -3.23
CA THR A 954 9.56 9.91 -2.82
C THR A 954 10.59 9.50 -3.86
N ALA A 955 11.43 10.46 -4.23
CA ALA A 955 12.65 10.19 -5.00
C ALA A 955 13.40 9.00 -4.38
N PRO A 956 13.89 8.05 -5.19
CA PRO A 956 14.72 6.98 -4.67
C PRO A 956 15.92 7.59 -3.93
N GLU A 957 16.20 7.11 -2.72
CA GLU A 957 17.42 7.50 -2.01
C GLU A 957 18.62 7.33 -2.96
N PRO A 958 19.49 8.35 -3.10
CA PRO A 958 20.66 8.24 -3.94
C PRO A 958 21.47 7.03 -3.47
N ARG A 959 21.73 6.09 -4.39
CA ARG A 959 22.67 5.01 -4.11
C ARG A 959 24.01 5.67 -3.83
N GLY A 960 24.59 5.42 -2.65
CA GLY A 960 25.99 5.76 -2.41
C GLY A 960 26.87 5.13 -3.48
N PRO A 961 28.06 5.69 -3.77
CA PRO A 961 28.98 5.07 -4.70
C PRO A 961 29.20 3.62 -4.25
N ALA A 962 28.98 2.68 -5.18
CA ALA A 962 29.42 1.32 -4.96
C ALA A 962 30.93 1.40 -4.71
N ALA A 963 31.40 0.85 -3.59
CA ALA A 963 32.82 0.63 -3.42
C ALA A 963 33.26 -0.24 -4.61
N ASN A 964 34.04 0.35 -5.52
CA ASN A 964 34.75 -0.41 -6.54
C ASN A 964 35.66 -1.36 -5.79
N VAL A 965 35.30 -2.63 -5.74
CA VAL A 965 36.20 -3.71 -5.29
C VAL A 965 37.21 -3.89 -6.42
N PRO A 966 38.51 -3.62 -6.22
CA PRO A 966 39.50 -3.94 -7.24
C PRO A 966 39.58 -5.46 -7.35
N ALA A 967 39.43 -5.97 -8.58
CA ALA A 967 39.66 -7.36 -8.90
C ALA A 967 41.10 -7.73 -8.52
N GLN A 968 41.27 -8.64 -7.56
CA GLN A 968 42.56 -9.25 -7.28
C GLN A 968 42.97 -10.07 -8.50
N GLN A 969 44.05 -9.64 -9.16
CA GLN A 969 44.73 -10.40 -10.20
C GLN A 969 45.26 -11.71 -9.59
N THR A 970 44.66 -12.81 -9.98
CA THR A 970 45.18 -14.17 -9.80
C THR A 970 46.48 -14.29 -10.57
N ARG A 971 47.61 -14.28 -9.86
CA ARG A 971 48.92 -14.60 -10.43
C ARG A 971 49.01 -16.13 -10.54
N VAL A 972 49.02 -16.60 -11.79
CA VAL A 972 49.32 -17.99 -12.15
C VAL A 972 50.83 -18.19 -11.99
N GLU A 973 51.24 -19.05 -11.07
CA GLU A 973 52.54 -19.74 -11.14
C GLU A 973 52.29 -21.23 -10.95
N ALA A 974 52.45 -21.97 -12.05
CA ALA A 974 52.57 -23.41 -12.08
C ALA A 974 54.07 -23.75 -12.13
N GLY A 975 54.52 -24.72 -11.31
CA GLY A 975 55.89 -25.22 -11.31
C GLY A 975 56.23 -26.10 -10.11
N GLU A 976 55.71 -27.33 -10.10
CA GLU A 976 56.29 -28.51 -9.43
C GLU A 976 57.76 -28.78 -9.86
N PRO A 977 58.51 -29.76 -9.28
CA PRO A 977 58.29 -30.56 -8.05
C PRO A 977 59.54 -30.71 -7.15
N ARG A 978 59.32 -31.07 -5.87
CA ARG A 978 59.92 -32.25 -5.23
C ARG A 978 59.19 -32.62 -3.95
#